data_AF-A0A836GU50-F1
#
_entry.id   AF-A0A836GU50-F1
#
_cell.length_a   1.000
_cell.length_b   1.000
_cell.length_c   1.000
_cell.angle_alpha   90.00
_cell.angle_beta   90.00
_cell.angle_gamma   90.00
#
_symmetry.space_group_name_H-M   'P 1'
#
loop_
_entity.id
_entity.type
_entity.pdbx_description
1 polymer ?
#
loop_
_entity_poly.entity_id
_entity_poly.type
_entity_poly.pdbx_seq_one_letter_code
_entity_poly.pdbx_strand_id
1 'polypeptide(L)'
;MSDPIKPMASASDPLFDSLERDFNEAMSALEGEESLGHFRLEYEKLYKALKKSRASENQIVAQCQQLTQELLSNAAKMQAAVKLSQGDHSTIEALKKEIEKAWRAVDVANEKDQRAREMVKTLKQEIESLQSMIRDGTSLSTDHTSTLEELKLDNKRLLTESEEMTKQVEMYTKEMAERSTALGTLQASTEAAQQERKLLANRLELVRQEYNRERNARERAEYQCRELLLTLKTREKALQERQERLTSIQAQAAQHQAELGKQQQKRQALQQQLETAEKQLYHTKQSYNDSVDTTVELHERLHAMEKDITATEKKVVETRDECVRVTRIEERDFRELGRLKQQIDNIRKDEENMAYQGETVRKRIAAVRRDKQNLQDALGLLDRECGALEDKGAKEESLQASIRKLIRDEHDQHTELEASIAQETEIGRRLRDTLQRLEKERENCVFEVSQVSGQSNSAAEELKIAALQVEEVQRKLDESERRLTQQQAKYEQMRAERNQLSKRLVDAQDEIVEYRQRVKVVDHQVHQFKEELALKARKYQSDSSQYKISKERLMKARQLVNDSTASFDATKVEGELVGQEIKQLLKVVQECDKNLSEQQREFLKMSKERDTLAAQLIRRNDELGLLYQQLQLLQSTVNEGESAYRDRLDDIRLLHLKLREVTHQSVLAQVRGCEVSIMKNRLRAKKKEVLLEQAKVAALAEELENPQNESRCRRVGGAYPSMAELQSKMKLLQRNLLSKSEECMKQEMALEEKRRLVMELNAMAARQPGAEVAQQLNAYHKDLQKKNAQMKQKASELNMTAAHMAELRYQVARLHRELDETRQKYYEMKVKNSTTLAAESVTAL
;
A
#
# COMPACT_ATOMS: atom_id res chain seq x y z
N MET A 1 17.87 10.03 -27.26
CA MET A 1 17.55 9.86 -28.69
C MET A 1 18.30 8.64 -29.18
N SER A 2 17.57 7.54 -29.27
CA SER A 2 17.99 6.27 -29.86
C SER A 2 16.68 5.69 -30.38
N ASP A 3 16.57 5.58 -31.70
CA ASP A 3 15.34 5.15 -32.36
C ASP A 3 14.90 3.77 -31.83
N PRO A 4 13.58 3.56 -31.60
CA PRO A 4 13.09 2.24 -31.28
C PRO A 4 13.23 1.37 -32.52
N ILE A 5 14.10 0.36 -32.42
CA ILE A 5 14.24 -0.71 -33.41
C ILE A 5 12.85 -1.32 -33.60
N LYS A 6 12.28 -1.10 -34.79
CA LYS A 6 11.02 -1.70 -35.23
C LYS A 6 11.16 -3.23 -35.07
N PRO A 7 10.26 -3.91 -34.33
CA PRO A 7 10.30 -5.36 -34.28
C PRO A 7 10.10 -5.88 -35.71
N MET A 8 11.06 -6.63 -36.23
CA MET A 8 10.87 -7.39 -37.47
C MET A 8 9.65 -8.28 -37.24
N ALA A 9 8.59 -8.03 -37.99
CA ALA A 9 7.37 -8.82 -37.93
C ALA A 9 7.74 -10.28 -38.26
N SER A 10 7.56 -11.18 -37.28
CA SER A 10 7.48 -12.60 -37.58
C SER A 10 6.31 -12.80 -38.53
N ALA A 11 6.49 -13.67 -39.54
CA ALA A 11 5.42 -13.97 -40.48
C ALA A 11 4.18 -14.40 -39.68
N SER A 12 3.05 -13.74 -39.92
CA SER A 12 1.79 -14.04 -39.25
C SER A 12 1.35 -15.46 -39.65
N ASP A 13 0.74 -16.21 -38.72
CA ASP A 13 0.20 -17.55 -38.98
C ASP A 13 -0.63 -17.67 -40.29
N PRO A 14 -1.48 -16.68 -40.69
CA PRO A 14 -2.17 -16.74 -41.98
C PRO A 14 -1.24 -16.76 -43.21
N LEU A 15 -0.01 -16.25 -43.08
CA LEU A 15 0.98 -16.18 -44.15
C LEU A 15 1.76 -17.50 -44.28
N PHE A 16 1.92 -18.25 -43.19
CA PHE A 16 2.44 -19.61 -43.24
C PHE A 16 1.38 -20.57 -43.81
N ASP A 17 0.11 -20.40 -43.42
CA ASP A 17 -1.01 -21.18 -43.95
C ASP A 17 -1.20 -20.96 -45.46
N SER A 18 -0.97 -19.74 -45.96
CA SER A 18 -0.98 -19.49 -47.42
C SER A 18 0.19 -20.17 -48.11
N LEU A 19 1.40 -20.11 -47.54
CA LEU A 19 2.58 -20.78 -48.10
C LEU A 19 2.46 -22.32 -48.09
N GLU A 20 1.77 -22.91 -47.11
CA GLU A 20 1.48 -24.36 -47.08
C GLU A 20 0.45 -24.74 -48.15
N ARG A 21 -0.53 -23.87 -48.46
CA ARG A 21 -1.43 -24.06 -49.61
C ARG A 21 -0.70 -23.94 -50.94
N ASP A 22 0.08 -22.89 -51.12
CA ASP A 22 0.87 -22.66 -52.35
C ASP A 22 1.86 -23.82 -52.59
N PHE A 23 2.46 -24.36 -51.51
CA PHE A 23 3.31 -25.54 -51.59
C PHE A 23 2.54 -26.78 -52.08
N ASN A 24 1.35 -27.04 -51.51
CA ASN A 24 0.53 -28.18 -51.92
C ASN A 24 0.03 -28.06 -53.36
N GLU A 25 -0.33 -26.85 -53.80
CA GLU A 25 -0.70 -26.57 -55.19
C GLU A 25 0.49 -26.79 -56.15
N ALA A 26 1.69 -26.30 -55.79
CA ALA A 26 2.90 -26.53 -56.58
C ALA A 26 3.29 -28.02 -56.65
N MET A 27 3.15 -28.77 -55.56
CA MET A 27 3.42 -30.21 -55.53
C MET A 27 2.42 -31.02 -56.35
N SER A 28 1.15 -30.60 -56.39
CA SER A 28 0.11 -31.21 -57.23
C SER A 28 0.30 -30.86 -58.71
N ALA A 29 0.77 -29.65 -59.03
CA ALA A 29 1.09 -29.27 -60.41
C ALA A 29 2.33 -29.99 -60.97
N LEU A 30 3.26 -30.38 -60.09
CA LEU A 30 4.46 -31.17 -60.42
C LEU A 30 4.20 -32.68 -60.44
N GLU A 31 2.96 -33.14 -60.23
CA GLU A 31 2.56 -34.54 -60.37
C GLU A 31 2.20 -34.87 -61.83
N GLY A 32 3.15 -35.48 -62.55
CA GLY A 32 2.91 -36.00 -63.89
C GLY A 32 4.12 -36.01 -64.83
N GLU A 33 5.15 -35.18 -64.57
CA GLU A 33 6.36 -35.09 -65.40
C GLU A 33 7.60 -35.65 -64.68
N GLU A 34 8.15 -36.77 -65.16
CA GLU A 34 9.36 -37.39 -64.59
C GLU A 34 10.61 -36.49 -64.66
N SER A 35 10.69 -35.61 -65.65
CA SER A 35 11.80 -34.67 -65.84
C SER A 35 11.90 -33.60 -64.74
N LEU A 36 10.80 -33.29 -64.05
CA LEU A 36 10.73 -32.27 -63.00
C LEU A 36 10.86 -32.85 -61.57
N GLY A 37 11.06 -34.17 -61.45
CA GLY A 37 11.18 -34.85 -60.16
C GLY A 37 12.31 -34.30 -59.26
N HIS A 38 13.42 -33.81 -59.84
CA HIS A 38 14.49 -33.18 -59.08
C HIS A 38 14.01 -31.88 -58.40
N PHE A 39 13.26 -31.02 -59.10
CA PHE A 39 12.76 -29.76 -58.54
C PHE A 39 11.73 -30.02 -57.44
N ARG A 40 10.88 -31.03 -57.61
CA ARG A 40 9.95 -31.48 -56.57
C ARG A 40 10.68 -31.87 -55.28
N LEU A 41 11.77 -32.63 -55.40
CA LEU A 41 12.57 -33.10 -54.27
C LEU A 41 13.30 -31.94 -53.56
N GLU A 42 13.82 -30.97 -54.30
CA GLU A 42 14.43 -29.76 -53.72
C GLU A 42 13.39 -28.83 -53.06
N TYR A 43 12.21 -28.69 -53.66
CA TYR A 43 11.12 -27.90 -53.09
C TYR A 43 10.59 -28.53 -51.78
N GLU A 44 10.48 -29.85 -51.74
CA GLU A 44 10.11 -30.59 -50.53
C GLU A 44 11.16 -30.46 -49.41
N LYS A 45 12.45 -30.47 -49.76
CA LYS A 45 13.54 -30.20 -48.80
C LYS A 45 13.44 -28.78 -48.23
N LEU A 46 13.20 -27.78 -49.08
CA LEU A 46 13.05 -26.38 -48.66
C LEU A 46 11.83 -26.18 -47.74
N TYR A 47 10.69 -26.78 -48.08
CA TYR A 47 9.49 -26.70 -47.25
C TYR A 47 9.68 -27.42 -45.89
N LYS A 48 10.34 -28.59 -45.88
CA LYS A 48 10.73 -29.27 -44.63
C LYS A 48 11.66 -28.41 -43.76
N ALA A 49 12.61 -27.70 -44.37
CA ALA A 49 13.49 -26.77 -43.67
C ALA A 49 12.73 -25.56 -43.10
N LEU A 50 11.80 -24.99 -43.87
CA LEU A 50 10.93 -23.89 -43.43
C LEU A 50 10.03 -24.30 -42.26
N LYS A 51 9.41 -25.48 -42.33
CA LYS A 51 8.56 -26.03 -41.26
C LYS A 51 9.35 -26.31 -39.98
N LYS A 52 10.57 -26.84 -40.10
CA LYS A 52 11.50 -26.98 -38.97
C LYS A 52 11.90 -25.64 -38.38
N SER A 53 12.19 -24.64 -39.23
CA SER A 53 12.54 -23.28 -38.79
C SER A 53 11.38 -22.65 -38.00
N ARG A 54 10.14 -22.71 -38.52
CA ARG A 54 8.95 -22.20 -37.83
C ARG A 54 8.66 -22.92 -36.52
N ALA A 55 8.83 -24.25 -36.48
CA ALA A 55 8.69 -25.01 -35.24
C ALA A 55 9.74 -24.57 -34.20
N SER A 56 10.98 -24.32 -34.62
CA SER A 56 12.03 -23.81 -33.73
C SER A 56 11.77 -22.37 -33.28
N GLU A 57 11.24 -21.51 -34.16
CA GLU A 57 10.84 -20.13 -33.83
C GLU A 57 9.72 -20.15 -32.77
N ASN A 58 8.69 -20.98 -32.94
CA ASN A 58 7.61 -21.12 -31.97
C ASN A 58 8.09 -21.65 -30.62
N GLN A 59 9.04 -22.59 -30.61
CA GLN A 59 9.67 -23.07 -29.37
C GLN A 59 10.46 -21.96 -28.68
N ILE A 60 11.23 -21.16 -29.42
CA ILE A 60 11.98 -20.03 -28.88
C ILE A 60 11.02 -18.97 -28.33
N VAL A 61 9.93 -18.65 -29.04
CA VAL A 61 8.90 -17.71 -28.56
C VAL A 61 8.26 -18.21 -27.27
N ALA A 62 7.92 -19.50 -27.17
CA ALA A 62 7.39 -20.09 -25.96
C ALA A 62 8.40 -20.04 -24.80
N GLN A 63 9.68 -20.32 -25.06
CA GLN A 63 10.76 -20.17 -24.07
C GLN A 63 10.94 -18.72 -23.64
N CYS A 64 10.88 -17.75 -24.56
CA CYS A 64 10.93 -16.32 -24.24
C CYS A 64 9.73 -15.91 -23.38
N GLN A 65 8.53 -16.42 -23.64
CA GLN A 65 7.35 -16.15 -22.82
C GLN A 65 7.51 -16.75 -21.41
N GLN A 66 8.02 -17.98 -21.29
CA GLN A 66 8.31 -18.62 -20.01
C GLN A 66 9.35 -17.83 -19.22
N LEU A 67 10.48 -17.48 -19.84
CA LEU A 67 11.53 -16.64 -19.23
C LEU A 67 10.99 -15.26 -18.84
N THR A 68 10.08 -14.68 -19.62
CA THR A 68 9.43 -13.40 -19.28
C THR A 68 8.51 -13.55 -18.06
N GLN A 69 7.75 -14.64 -17.96
CA GLN A 69 6.93 -14.94 -16.78
C GLN A 69 7.79 -15.21 -15.54
N GLU A 70 8.89 -15.93 -15.69
CA GLU A 70 9.86 -16.16 -14.61
C GLU A 70 10.54 -14.87 -14.16
N LEU A 71 10.91 -13.99 -15.08
CA LEU A 71 11.44 -12.65 -14.78
C LEU A 71 10.41 -11.81 -14.02
N LEU A 72 9.15 -11.81 -14.43
CA LEU A 72 8.08 -11.08 -13.73
C LEU A 72 7.83 -11.65 -12.33
N SER A 73 7.83 -12.98 -12.18
CA SER A 73 7.73 -13.66 -10.88
C SER A 73 8.92 -13.33 -9.98
N ASN A 74 10.14 -13.36 -10.50
CA ASN A 74 11.35 -13.02 -9.76
C ASN A 74 11.39 -11.53 -9.40
N ALA A 75 10.90 -10.64 -10.27
CA ALA A 75 10.73 -9.23 -9.96
C ALA A 75 9.72 -9.01 -8.82
N ALA A 76 8.60 -9.75 -8.81
CA ALA A 76 7.63 -9.69 -7.72
C ALA A 76 8.20 -10.22 -6.39
N LYS A 77 8.96 -11.33 -6.42
CA LYS A 77 9.67 -11.86 -5.25
C LYS A 77 10.73 -10.89 -4.74
N MET A 78 11.47 -10.24 -5.64
CA MET A 78 12.46 -9.22 -5.30
C MET A 78 11.81 -7.99 -4.66
N GLN A 79 10.68 -7.52 -5.20
CA GLN A 79 9.90 -6.43 -4.58
C GLN A 79 9.38 -6.83 -3.18
N ALA A 80 8.95 -8.07 -2.98
CA ALA A 80 8.53 -8.55 -1.67
C ALA A 80 9.70 -8.61 -0.68
N ALA A 81 10.88 -9.07 -1.11
CA ALA A 81 12.10 -9.09 -0.30
C ALA A 81 12.58 -7.68 0.07
N VAL A 82 12.49 -6.72 -0.86
CA VAL A 82 12.82 -5.31 -0.60
C VAL A 82 11.86 -4.70 0.44
N LYS A 83 10.56 -4.99 0.35
CA LYS A 83 9.57 -4.53 1.36
C LYS A 83 9.84 -5.10 2.75
N LEU A 84 10.22 -6.38 2.84
CA LEU A 84 10.62 -7.01 4.11
C LEU A 84 11.88 -6.34 4.68
N SER A 85 12.91 -6.14 3.85
CA SER A 85 14.15 -5.47 4.26
C SER A 85 13.94 -4.00 4.69
N GLN A 86 13.00 -3.28 4.08
CA GLN A 86 12.60 -1.94 4.53
C GLN A 86 11.93 -1.96 5.90
N GLY A 87 11.07 -2.95 6.15
CA GLY A 87 10.49 -3.21 7.47
C GLY A 87 11.57 -3.48 8.52
N ASP A 88 12.53 -4.36 8.20
CA ASP A 88 13.66 -4.66 9.07
C ASP A 88 14.54 -3.43 9.34
N HIS A 89 14.77 -2.58 8.33
CA HIS A 89 15.52 -1.35 8.53
C HIS A 89 14.83 -0.38 9.51
N SER A 90 13.51 -0.22 9.38
CA SER A 90 12.72 0.63 10.27
C SER A 90 12.72 0.14 11.73
N THR A 91 12.71 -1.18 11.93
CA THR A 91 12.77 -1.78 13.27
C THR A 91 14.19 -1.68 13.85
N ILE A 92 15.23 -1.88 13.04
CA ILE A 92 16.63 -1.66 13.45
C ILE A 92 16.88 -0.20 13.85
N GLU A 93 16.36 0.78 13.11
CA GLU A 93 16.48 2.19 13.48
C GLU A 93 15.74 2.53 14.78
N ALA A 94 14.55 1.96 14.99
CA ALA A 94 13.81 2.12 16.23
C ALA A 94 14.59 1.54 17.42
N LEU A 95 15.13 0.33 17.29
CA LEU A 95 15.95 -0.32 18.31
C LEU A 95 17.25 0.45 18.58
N LYS A 96 17.91 1.00 17.55
CA LYS A 96 19.10 1.87 17.74
C LYS A 96 18.76 3.13 18.55
N LYS A 97 17.62 3.77 18.28
CA LYS A 97 17.15 4.94 19.05
C LYS A 97 16.81 4.57 20.50
N GLU A 98 16.28 3.37 20.74
CA GLU A 98 16.02 2.87 22.10
C GLU A 98 17.32 2.57 22.86
N ILE A 99 18.31 1.98 22.19
CA ILE A 99 19.66 1.78 22.74
C ILE A 99 20.28 3.13 23.10
N GLU A 100 20.28 4.12 22.21
CA GLU A 100 20.80 5.47 22.52
C GLU A 100 20.10 6.12 23.72
N LYS A 101 18.78 5.94 23.86
CA LYS A 101 18.03 6.43 25.03
C LYS A 101 18.46 5.70 26.31
N ALA A 102 18.66 4.39 26.26
CA ALA A 102 19.12 3.59 27.39
C ALA A 102 20.55 4.01 27.81
N TRP A 103 21.46 4.23 26.86
CA TRP A 103 22.81 4.74 27.14
C TRP A 103 22.78 6.12 27.81
N ARG A 104 21.97 7.06 27.30
CA ARG A 104 21.82 8.38 27.96
C ARG A 104 21.25 8.27 29.38
N ALA A 105 20.33 7.33 29.63
CA ALA A 105 19.80 7.10 30.97
C ALA A 105 20.87 6.56 31.93
N VAL A 106 21.76 5.70 31.44
CA VAL A 106 22.92 5.18 32.19
C VAL A 106 23.91 6.29 32.49
N ASP A 107 24.23 7.16 31.52
CA ASP A 107 25.13 8.30 31.74
C ASP A 107 24.58 9.26 32.81
N VAL A 108 23.28 9.58 32.74
CA VAL A 108 22.61 10.42 33.76
C VAL A 108 22.59 9.74 35.13
N ALA A 109 22.44 8.41 35.20
CA ALA A 109 22.52 7.67 36.46
C ALA A 109 23.94 7.67 37.04
N ASN A 110 24.96 7.51 36.20
CA ASN A 110 26.37 7.55 36.61
C ASN A 110 26.78 8.95 37.11
N GLU A 111 26.33 10.02 36.46
CA GLU A 111 26.55 11.40 36.94
C GLU A 111 25.90 11.63 38.32
N LYS A 112 24.70 11.08 38.55
CA LYS A 112 24.03 11.16 39.85
C LYS A 112 24.76 10.36 40.93
N ASP A 113 25.24 9.15 40.61
CA ASP A 113 26.03 8.34 41.54
C ASP A 113 27.35 9.03 41.90
N GLN A 114 28.01 9.66 40.92
CA GLN A 114 29.26 10.39 41.16
C GLN A 114 29.05 11.59 42.09
N ARG A 115 27.99 12.39 41.88
CA ARG A 115 27.62 13.48 42.80
C ARG A 115 27.29 12.99 44.20
N ALA A 116 26.61 11.84 44.32
CA ALA A 116 26.31 11.24 45.63
C ALA A 116 27.60 10.78 46.35
N ARG A 117 28.56 10.20 45.64
CA ARG A 117 29.87 9.80 46.20
C ARG A 117 30.69 11.00 46.68
N GLU A 118 30.67 12.09 45.92
CA GLU A 118 31.33 13.35 46.31
C GLU A 118 30.73 13.92 47.59
N MET A 119 29.39 13.92 47.71
CA MET A 119 28.68 14.37 48.92
C MET A 119 28.92 13.47 50.14
N VAL A 120 29.03 12.15 49.96
CA VAL A 120 29.42 11.23 51.05
C VAL A 120 30.85 11.51 51.52
N LYS A 121 31.76 11.89 50.62
CA LYS A 121 33.14 12.23 50.98
C LYS A 121 33.23 13.50 51.81
N THR A 122 32.47 14.54 51.47
CA THR A 122 32.44 15.80 52.26
C THR A 122 31.86 15.56 53.66
N LEU A 123 30.77 14.81 53.76
CA LEU A 123 30.17 14.47 55.06
C LEU A 123 31.10 13.65 55.95
N LYS A 124 31.93 12.75 55.39
CA LYS A 124 32.94 12.01 56.15
C LYS A 124 34.04 12.93 56.70
N GLN A 125 34.48 13.92 55.93
CA GLN A 125 35.48 14.90 56.37
C GLN A 125 34.94 15.81 57.49
N GLU A 126 33.66 16.16 57.43
CA GLU A 126 32.98 16.91 58.49
C GLU A 126 32.79 16.09 59.78
N ILE A 127 32.53 14.79 59.67
CA ILE A 127 32.49 13.90 60.83
C ILE A 127 33.87 13.78 61.48
N GLU A 128 34.95 13.67 60.69
CA GLU A 128 36.32 13.61 61.22
C GLU A 128 36.74 14.91 61.92
N SER A 129 36.35 16.08 61.39
CA SER A 129 36.63 17.37 62.03
C SER A 129 35.86 17.57 63.33
N LEU A 130 34.58 17.15 63.37
CA LEU A 130 33.78 17.15 64.59
C LEU A 130 34.31 16.16 65.64
N GLN A 131 34.78 14.99 65.22
CA GLN A 131 35.41 14.01 66.11
C GLN A 131 36.77 14.50 66.66
N SER A 132 37.50 15.34 65.92
CA SER A 132 38.72 16.00 66.40
C SER A 132 38.41 17.03 67.49
N MET A 133 37.39 17.86 67.28
CA MET A 133 37.00 18.88 68.27
C MET A 133 36.50 18.27 69.59
N ILE A 134 35.89 17.08 69.55
CA ILE A 134 35.47 16.35 70.76
C ILE A 134 36.67 15.74 71.51
N ARG A 135 37.79 15.46 70.84
CA ARG A 135 39.01 14.92 71.49
C ARG A 135 39.85 15.98 72.18
N ASP A 136 39.79 17.23 71.73
CA ASP A 136 40.62 18.33 72.26
C ASP A 136 39.96 19.06 73.47
N GLY A 137 38.85 18.53 73.98
CA GLY A 137 38.00 19.22 74.95
C GLY A 137 37.91 18.60 76.34
N THR A 138 38.98 18.09 76.96
CA THR A 138 38.93 17.68 78.40
C THR A 138 40.30 17.69 79.12
N SER A 139 40.62 18.78 79.85
CA SER A 139 41.49 18.86 81.06
C SER A 139 41.65 20.35 81.45
N LEU A 140 41.55 20.90 82.67
CA LEU A 140 41.39 20.44 84.06
C LEU A 140 41.21 21.73 84.93
N SER A 141 40.13 21.89 85.70
CA SER A 141 40.04 22.06 87.18
C SER A 141 40.29 23.43 87.88
N THR A 142 39.30 23.79 88.71
CA THR A 142 39.30 24.37 90.09
C THR A 142 39.65 25.85 90.35
N ASP A 143 38.66 26.65 90.78
CA ASP A 143 38.55 27.17 92.17
C ASP A 143 37.37 28.17 92.36
N HIS A 144 36.63 28.07 93.47
CA HIS A 144 35.25 28.53 93.73
C HIS A 144 34.93 30.05 93.72
N THR A 145 35.66 30.86 92.96
CA THR A 145 35.19 32.16 92.44
C THR A 145 35.08 32.15 90.91
N SER A 146 35.75 31.21 90.24
CA SER A 146 35.49 30.82 88.86
C SER A 146 34.06 30.37 88.69
N THR A 147 33.44 29.62 89.60
CA THR A 147 32.07 29.11 89.41
C THR A 147 31.02 30.19 89.19
N LEU A 148 31.17 31.44 89.66
CA LEU A 148 30.20 32.51 89.36
C LEU A 148 30.53 33.25 88.06
N GLU A 149 31.83 33.39 87.72
CA GLU A 149 32.24 33.91 86.42
C GLU A 149 32.04 32.89 85.30
N GLU A 150 32.37 31.61 85.51
CA GLU A 150 31.98 30.42 84.75
C GLU A 150 30.47 30.29 84.69
N LEU A 151 29.68 30.43 85.77
CA LEU A 151 28.22 30.43 85.62
C LEU A 151 27.70 31.64 84.82
N LYS A 152 28.42 32.78 84.78
CA LYS A 152 28.11 33.91 83.90
C LYS A 152 28.61 33.70 82.47
N LEU A 153 29.74 33.01 82.29
CA LEU A 153 30.32 32.66 81.00
C LEU A 153 29.52 31.52 80.37
N ASP A 154 29.04 30.58 81.17
CA ASP A 154 28.11 29.51 80.86
C ASP A 154 26.71 30.07 80.69
N ASN A 155 26.25 31.08 81.45
CA ASN A 155 25.00 31.77 81.09
C ASN A 155 25.14 32.48 79.75
N LYS A 156 26.28 33.13 79.48
CA LYS A 156 26.54 33.78 78.19
C LYS A 156 26.71 32.76 77.07
N ARG A 157 27.36 31.62 77.31
CA ARG A 157 27.50 30.51 76.35
C ARG A 157 26.17 29.85 76.10
N LEU A 158 25.38 29.57 77.13
CA LEU A 158 24.02 29.06 77.03
C LEU A 158 23.07 30.07 76.39
N LEU A 159 23.29 31.38 76.56
CA LEU A 159 22.56 32.42 75.83
C LEU A 159 22.97 32.45 74.37
N THR A 160 24.27 32.38 74.03
CA THR A 160 24.72 32.31 72.64
C THR A 160 24.32 31.01 71.98
N GLU A 161 24.37 29.88 72.68
CA GLU A 161 23.89 28.58 72.23
C GLU A 161 22.37 28.61 72.10
N SER A 162 21.63 29.24 73.03
CA SER A 162 20.19 29.42 72.89
C SER A 162 19.84 30.34 71.73
N GLU A 163 20.63 31.37 71.46
CA GLU A 163 20.49 32.28 70.31
C GLU A 163 20.86 31.59 68.98
N GLU A 164 21.86 30.72 68.99
CA GLU A 164 22.25 29.89 67.85
C GLU A 164 21.22 28.81 67.59
N MET A 165 20.68 28.17 68.64
CA MET A 165 19.60 27.20 68.54
C MET A 165 18.30 27.87 68.11
N THR A 166 17.97 29.09 68.56
CA THR A 166 16.81 29.82 68.03
C THR A 166 17.04 30.24 66.58
N LYS A 167 18.23 30.67 66.18
CA LYS A 167 18.56 30.91 64.77
C LYS A 167 18.44 29.65 63.92
N GLN A 168 18.90 28.50 64.43
CA GLN A 168 18.74 27.21 63.75
C GLN A 168 17.27 26.81 63.65
N VAL A 169 16.47 27.01 64.70
CA VAL A 169 15.02 26.78 64.66
C VAL A 169 14.33 27.75 63.69
N GLU A 170 14.74 29.02 63.62
CA GLU A 170 14.25 29.99 62.64
C GLU A 170 14.65 29.60 61.20
N MET A 171 15.84 29.08 60.99
CA MET A 171 16.28 28.55 59.70
C MET A 171 15.47 27.32 59.31
N TYR A 172 15.34 26.34 60.20
CA TYR A 172 14.55 25.14 59.93
C TYR A 172 13.06 25.45 59.75
N THR A 173 12.50 26.42 60.47
CA THR A 173 11.11 26.85 60.24
C THR A 173 10.94 27.56 58.89
N LYS A 174 11.90 28.39 58.46
CA LYS A 174 11.92 28.96 57.11
C LYS A 174 12.06 27.88 56.03
N GLU A 175 12.98 26.95 56.19
CA GLU A 175 13.14 25.82 55.26
C GLU A 175 11.90 24.91 55.22
N MET A 176 11.24 24.67 56.35
CA MET A 176 9.98 23.94 56.40
C MET A 176 8.85 24.70 55.70
N ALA A 177 8.79 26.02 55.83
CA ALA A 177 7.81 26.86 55.12
C ALA A 177 8.07 26.88 53.59
N GLU A 178 9.33 27.01 53.18
CA GLU A 178 9.73 26.94 51.78
C GLU A 178 9.47 25.55 51.18
N ARG A 179 9.81 24.48 51.90
CA ARG A 179 9.48 23.11 51.48
C ARG A 179 7.98 22.87 51.41
N SER A 180 7.20 23.39 52.36
CA SER A 180 5.73 23.28 52.35
C SER A 180 5.10 23.98 51.16
N THR A 181 5.56 25.20 50.82
CA THR A 181 5.09 25.93 49.63
C THR A 181 5.53 25.25 48.33
N ALA A 182 6.74 24.69 48.27
CA ALA A 182 7.20 23.88 47.16
C ALA A 182 6.39 22.58 47.02
N LEU A 183 6.03 21.91 48.12
CA LEU A 183 5.20 20.72 48.11
C LEU A 183 3.78 21.03 47.62
N GLY A 184 3.20 22.14 48.05
CA GLY A 184 1.89 22.60 47.58
C GLY A 184 1.87 22.94 46.08
N THR A 185 2.91 23.60 45.58
CA THR A 185 3.01 23.89 44.13
C THR A 185 3.24 22.61 43.31
N LEU A 186 4.04 21.67 43.82
CA LEU A 186 4.21 20.37 43.18
C LEU A 186 2.89 19.57 43.17
N GLN A 187 2.16 19.53 44.29
CA GLN A 187 0.87 18.86 44.41
C GLN A 187 -0.14 19.43 43.41
N ALA A 188 -0.27 20.76 43.34
CA ALA A 188 -1.13 21.42 42.35
C ALA A 188 -0.71 21.08 40.90
N SER A 189 0.59 21.01 40.61
CA SER A 189 1.09 20.61 39.29
C SER A 189 0.76 19.15 38.96
N THR A 190 0.83 18.25 39.95
CA THR A 190 0.49 16.83 39.78
C THR A 190 -1.01 16.62 39.59
N GLU A 191 -1.86 17.37 40.29
CA GLU A 191 -3.31 17.36 40.11
C GLU A 191 -3.70 17.88 38.73
N ALA A 192 -3.07 18.97 38.27
CA ALA A 192 -3.28 19.49 36.92
C ALA A 192 -2.87 18.46 35.85
N ALA A 193 -1.70 17.83 35.99
CA ALA A 193 -1.25 16.78 35.07
C ALA A 193 -2.16 15.54 35.11
N GLN A 194 -2.72 15.18 36.27
CA GLN A 194 -3.71 14.10 36.38
C GLN A 194 -5.02 14.45 35.67
N GLN A 195 -5.48 15.69 35.78
CA GLN A 195 -6.67 16.17 35.07
C GLN A 195 -6.45 16.17 33.55
N GLU A 196 -5.31 16.66 33.07
CA GLU A 196 -4.94 16.58 31.65
C GLU A 196 -4.87 15.14 31.16
N ARG A 197 -4.29 14.23 31.94
CA ARG A 197 -4.25 12.80 31.60
C ARG A 197 -5.65 12.20 31.48
N LYS A 198 -6.61 12.58 32.35
CA LYS A 198 -8.01 12.16 32.24
C LYS A 198 -8.67 12.71 30.98
N LEU A 199 -8.44 13.98 30.65
CA LEU A 199 -8.97 14.60 29.42
C LEU A 199 -8.41 13.93 28.16
N LEU A 200 -7.11 13.62 28.15
CA LEU A 200 -6.47 12.89 27.05
C LEU A 200 -6.99 11.45 26.94
N ALA A 201 -7.23 10.77 28.06
CA ALA A 201 -7.83 9.43 28.06
C ALA A 201 -9.24 9.45 27.45
N ASN A 202 -10.10 10.40 27.85
CA ASN A 202 -11.44 10.56 27.31
C ASN A 202 -11.41 10.89 25.80
N ARG A 203 -10.48 11.73 25.36
CA ARG A 203 -10.30 12.05 23.94
C ARG A 203 -9.86 10.83 23.14
N LEU A 204 -8.96 10.02 23.70
CA LEU A 204 -8.48 8.79 23.06
C LEU A 204 -9.60 7.74 22.96
N GLU A 205 -10.48 7.67 23.96
CA GLU A 205 -11.65 6.80 23.93
C GLU A 205 -12.67 7.25 22.86
N LEU A 206 -12.91 8.56 22.72
CA LEU A 206 -13.75 9.09 21.65
C LEU A 206 -13.19 8.75 20.27
N VAL A 207 -11.88 8.94 20.05
CA VAL A 207 -11.21 8.58 18.78
C VAL A 207 -11.30 7.07 18.52
N ARG A 208 -11.17 6.22 19.54
CA ARG A 208 -11.38 4.77 19.40
C ARG A 208 -12.82 4.44 18.99
N GLN A 209 -13.82 5.11 19.56
CA GLN A 209 -15.23 4.92 19.17
C GLN A 209 -15.49 5.38 17.73
N GLU A 210 -14.93 6.52 17.31
CA GLU A 210 -15.00 7.01 15.94
C GLU A 210 -14.33 6.04 14.96
N TYR A 211 -13.12 5.57 15.28
CA TYR A 211 -12.41 4.55 14.49
C TYR A 211 -13.22 3.26 14.36
N ASN A 212 -13.82 2.77 15.45
CA ASN A 212 -14.65 1.56 15.39
C ASN A 212 -15.93 1.76 14.56
N ARG A 213 -16.56 2.95 14.64
CA ARG A 213 -17.71 3.29 13.79
C ARG A 213 -17.32 3.33 12.32
N GLU A 214 -16.18 3.93 12.00
CA GLU A 214 -15.67 4.04 10.64
C GLU A 214 -15.25 2.68 10.08
N ARG A 215 -14.58 1.85 10.88
CA ARG A 215 -14.26 0.46 10.55
C ARG A 215 -15.52 -0.35 10.25
N ASN A 216 -16.54 -0.28 11.11
CA ASN A 216 -17.79 -0.99 10.89
C ASN A 216 -18.54 -0.48 9.64
N ALA A 217 -18.50 0.83 9.36
CA ALA A 217 -19.07 1.40 8.14
C ALA A 217 -18.33 0.92 6.90
N ARG A 218 -16.99 0.83 6.96
CA ARG A 218 -16.15 0.28 5.90
C ARG A 218 -16.42 -1.20 5.66
N GLU A 219 -16.53 -2.02 6.70
CA GLU A 219 -16.86 -3.45 6.58
C GLU A 219 -18.25 -3.65 5.92
N ARG A 220 -19.24 -2.82 6.25
CA ARG A 220 -20.56 -2.83 5.57
C ARG A 220 -20.46 -2.42 4.11
N ALA A 221 -19.69 -1.38 3.79
CA ALA A 221 -19.47 -0.93 2.42
C ALA A 221 -18.73 -2.00 1.60
N GLU A 222 -17.71 -2.65 2.17
CA GLU A 222 -16.99 -3.76 1.53
C GLU A 222 -17.91 -4.96 1.29
N TYR A 223 -18.81 -5.28 2.22
CA TYR A 223 -19.82 -6.30 2.03
C TYR A 223 -20.77 -5.95 0.86
N GLN A 224 -21.28 -4.72 0.81
CA GLN A 224 -22.13 -4.24 -0.29
C GLN A 224 -21.39 -4.24 -1.64
N CYS A 225 -20.11 -3.84 -1.67
CA CYS A 225 -19.29 -3.93 -2.88
C CYS A 225 -19.09 -5.38 -3.34
N ARG A 226 -18.92 -6.34 -2.42
CA ARG A 226 -18.83 -7.76 -2.76
C ARG A 226 -20.14 -8.29 -3.33
N GLU A 227 -21.29 -7.94 -2.75
CA GLU A 227 -22.59 -8.30 -3.31
C GLU A 227 -22.80 -7.68 -4.71
N LEU A 228 -22.46 -6.40 -4.88
CA LEU A 228 -22.54 -5.73 -6.19
C LEU A 228 -21.59 -6.36 -7.22
N LEU A 229 -20.37 -6.74 -6.83
CA LEU A 229 -19.45 -7.48 -7.71
C LEU A 229 -20.00 -8.85 -8.10
N LEU A 230 -20.67 -9.55 -7.18
CA LEU A 230 -21.27 -10.84 -7.44
C LEU A 230 -22.46 -10.70 -8.41
N THR A 231 -23.31 -9.70 -8.21
CA THR A 231 -24.38 -9.37 -9.17
C THR A 231 -23.84 -8.95 -10.53
N LEU A 232 -22.78 -8.14 -10.61
CA LEU A 232 -22.12 -7.79 -11.87
C LEU A 232 -21.59 -9.05 -12.58
N LYS A 233 -20.90 -9.95 -11.88
CA LYS A 233 -20.45 -11.22 -12.45
C LYS A 233 -21.60 -12.08 -12.99
N THR A 234 -22.73 -12.14 -12.29
CA THR A 234 -23.92 -12.87 -12.81
C THR A 234 -24.50 -12.20 -14.06
N ARG A 235 -24.48 -10.87 -14.12
CA ARG A 235 -24.95 -10.11 -15.29
C ARG A 235 -23.99 -10.23 -16.47
N GLU A 236 -22.68 -10.21 -16.25
CA GLU A 236 -21.65 -10.46 -17.26
C GLU A 236 -21.80 -11.85 -17.87
N LYS A 237 -21.98 -12.89 -17.05
CA LYS A 237 -22.26 -14.25 -17.54
C LYS A 237 -23.54 -14.30 -18.39
N ALA A 238 -24.64 -13.69 -17.92
CA ALA A 238 -25.87 -13.63 -18.70
C ALA A 238 -25.71 -12.85 -20.01
N LEU A 239 -24.82 -11.85 -20.05
CA LEU A 239 -24.51 -11.07 -21.25
C LEU A 239 -23.66 -11.90 -22.23
N GLN A 240 -22.67 -12.64 -21.74
CA GLN A 240 -21.88 -13.60 -22.53
C GLN A 240 -22.76 -14.69 -23.13
N GLU A 241 -23.64 -15.32 -22.34
CA GLU A 241 -24.61 -16.32 -22.83
C GLU A 241 -25.52 -15.72 -23.92
N ARG A 242 -25.93 -14.46 -23.79
CA ARG A 242 -26.72 -13.76 -24.82
C ARG A 242 -25.89 -13.46 -26.07
N GLN A 243 -24.62 -13.09 -25.93
CA GLN A 243 -23.70 -12.88 -27.05
C GLN A 243 -23.45 -14.19 -27.81
N GLU A 244 -23.23 -15.30 -27.11
CA GLU A 244 -23.08 -16.64 -27.70
C GLU A 244 -24.35 -17.09 -28.43
N ARG A 245 -25.53 -16.80 -27.89
CA ARG A 245 -26.80 -17.05 -28.58
C ARG A 245 -26.92 -16.21 -29.86
N LEU A 246 -26.54 -14.93 -29.81
CA LEU A 246 -26.56 -14.06 -30.98
C LEU A 246 -25.60 -14.54 -32.07
N THR A 247 -24.37 -14.93 -31.71
CA THR A 247 -23.40 -15.47 -32.69
C THR A 247 -23.85 -16.80 -33.26
N SER A 248 -24.46 -17.68 -32.45
CA SER A 248 -25.06 -18.93 -32.92
C SER A 248 -26.20 -18.69 -33.93
N ILE A 249 -27.11 -17.76 -33.62
CA ILE A 249 -28.19 -17.37 -34.54
C ILE A 249 -27.63 -16.74 -35.83
N GLN A 250 -26.60 -15.90 -35.74
CA GLN A 250 -25.93 -15.33 -36.92
C GLN A 250 -25.25 -16.42 -37.77
N ALA A 251 -24.61 -17.41 -37.15
CA ALA A 251 -24.00 -18.53 -37.85
C ALA A 251 -25.07 -19.40 -38.55
N GLN A 252 -26.19 -19.68 -37.89
CA GLN A 252 -27.33 -20.39 -38.48
C GLN A 252 -27.92 -19.60 -39.67
N ALA A 253 -28.09 -18.29 -39.54
CA ALA A 253 -28.56 -17.44 -40.63
C ALA A 253 -27.59 -17.47 -41.84
N ALA A 254 -26.28 -17.41 -41.60
CA ALA A 254 -25.26 -17.52 -42.65
C ALA A 254 -25.25 -18.91 -43.31
N GLN A 255 -25.41 -19.99 -42.53
CA GLN A 255 -25.54 -21.34 -43.06
C GLN A 255 -26.77 -21.48 -43.96
N HIS A 256 -27.93 -21.00 -43.52
CA HIS A 256 -29.14 -21.04 -44.34
C HIS A 256 -29.03 -20.17 -45.60
N GLN A 257 -28.34 -19.03 -45.55
CA GLN A 257 -28.05 -18.24 -46.75
C GLN A 257 -27.14 -18.99 -47.73
N ALA A 258 -26.11 -19.68 -47.23
CA ALA A 258 -25.23 -20.50 -48.07
C ALA A 258 -25.95 -21.72 -48.65
N GLU A 259 -26.81 -22.38 -47.87
CA GLU A 259 -27.67 -23.48 -48.34
C GLU A 259 -28.64 -23.02 -49.42
N LEU A 260 -29.27 -21.85 -49.25
CA LEU A 260 -30.15 -21.26 -50.26
C LEU A 260 -29.38 -21.01 -51.57
N GLY A 261 -28.17 -20.47 -51.49
CA GLY A 261 -27.29 -20.28 -52.64
C GLY A 261 -26.91 -21.60 -53.33
N LYS A 262 -26.54 -22.64 -52.57
CA LYS A 262 -26.26 -23.98 -53.11
C LYS A 262 -27.50 -24.61 -53.77
N GLN A 263 -28.68 -24.44 -53.18
CA GLN A 263 -29.93 -24.93 -53.75
C GLN A 263 -30.29 -24.19 -55.05
N GLN A 264 -30.00 -22.89 -55.14
CA GLN A 264 -30.17 -22.13 -56.38
C GLN A 264 -29.20 -22.61 -57.47
N GLN A 265 -27.92 -22.82 -57.15
CA GLN A 265 -26.94 -23.38 -58.09
C GLN A 265 -27.28 -24.80 -58.54
N LYS A 266 -27.70 -25.68 -57.61
CA LYS A 266 -28.17 -27.03 -57.94
C LYS A 266 -29.39 -26.99 -58.86
N ARG A 267 -30.33 -26.06 -58.61
CA ARG A 267 -31.51 -25.91 -59.47
C ARG A 267 -31.12 -25.50 -60.89
N GLN A 268 -30.20 -24.53 -61.04
CA GLN A 268 -29.68 -24.13 -62.34
C GLN A 268 -28.93 -25.27 -63.05
N ALA A 269 -28.09 -26.01 -62.32
CA ALA A 269 -27.37 -27.16 -62.88
C ALA A 269 -28.32 -28.30 -63.28
N LEU A 270 -29.34 -28.61 -62.47
CA LEU A 270 -30.36 -29.61 -62.80
C LEU A 270 -31.19 -29.18 -64.01
N GLN A 271 -31.44 -27.88 -64.17
CA GLN A 271 -32.14 -27.35 -65.35
C GLN A 271 -31.31 -27.54 -66.62
N GLN A 272 -30.01 -27.26 -66.57
CA GLN A 272 -29.08 -27.56 -67.66
C GLN A 272 -28.93 -29.06 -67.93
N GLN A 273 -28.91 -29.89 -66.88
CA GLN A 273 -28.86 -31.34 -67.02
C GLN A 273 -30.16 -31.91 -67.59
N LEU A 274 -31.32 -31.32 -67.28
CA LEU A 274 -32.59 -31.68 -67.91
C LEU A 274 -32.56 -31.36 -69.41
N GLU A 275 -32.07 -30.19 -69.80
CA GLU A 275 -31.92 -29.82 -71.21
C GLU A 275 -30.93 -30.73 -71.96
N THR A 276 -29.83 -31.14 -71.33
CA THR A 276 -28.87 -32.09 -71.96
C THR A 276 -29.40 -33.52 -71.97
N ALA A 277 -30.07 -33.95 -70.90
CA ALA A 277 -30.70 -35.26 -70.82
C ALA A 277 -31.85 -35.38 -71.84
N GLU A 278 -32.65 -34.34 -72.06
CA GLU A 278 -33.68 -34.33 -73.12
C GLU A 278 -33.06 -34.52 -74.52
N LYS A 279 -31.92 -33.87 -74.79
CA LYS A 279 -31.17 -34.06 -76.04
C LYS A 279 -30.56 -35.47 -76.14
N GLN A 280 -30.01 -36.00 -75.05
CA GLN A 280 -29.42 -37.34 -75.02
C GLN A 280 -30.48 -38.43 -75.12
N LEU A 281 -31.64 -38.27 -74.49
CA LEU A 281 -32.76 -39.22 -74.52
C LEU A 281 -33.37 -39.29 -75.93
N TYR A 282 -33.35 -38.19 -76.67
CA TYR A 282 -33.66 -38.20 -78.11
C TYR A 282 -32.68 -39.09 -78.90
N HIS A 283 -31.38 -39.02 -78.63
CA HIS A 283 -30.37 -39.83 -79.33
C HIS A 283 -30.27 -41.29 -78.85
N THR A 284 -30.46 -41.57 -77.55
CA THR A 284 -30.40 -42.93 -77.01
C THR A 284 -31.64 -43.74 -77.35
N LYS A 285 -32.83 -43.11 -77.47
CA LYS A 285 -33.99 -43.79 -78.07
C LYS A 285 -33.71 -44.24 -79.50
N GLN A 286 -32.91 -43.47 -80.24
CA GLN A 286 -32.51 -43.83 -81.60
C GLN A 286 -31.54 -45.02 -81.61
N SER A 287 -30.55 -45.05 -80.71
CA SER A 287 -29.53 -46.12 -80.65
C SER A 287 -29.93 -47.38 -79.87
N TYR A 288 -30.84 -47.29 -78.90
CA TYR A 288 -31.36 -48.47 -78.16
C TYR A 288 -32.17 -49.40 -79.07
N ASN A 289 -32.92 -48.83 -80.03
CA ASN A 289 -33.58 -49.61 -81.06
C ASN A 289 -32.58 -50.43 -81.91
N ASP A 290 -31.34 -49.96 -82.07
CA ASP A 290 -30.32 -50.64 -82.90
C ASP A 290 -29.54 -51.76 -82.15
N SER A 291 -29.60 -51.81 -80.80
CA SER A 291 -28.73 -52.69 -79.99
C SER A 291 -29.45 -53.84 -79.28
N VAL A 292 -30.76 -53.75 -79.05
CA VAL A 292 -31.59 -54.88 -78.57
C VAL A 292 -31.46 -56.10 -79.49
N ASP A 293 -31.21 -55.89 -80.77
CA ASP A 293 -31.03 -56.96 -81.76
C ASP A 293 -29.73 -57.79 -81.59
N THR A 294 -28.74 -57.32 -80.82
CA THR A 294 -27.40 -57.97 -80.73
C THR A 294 -27.14 -58.76 -79.44
N THR A 295 -27.93 -58.61 -78.37
CA THR A 295 -27.57 -59.11 -77.02
C THR A 295 -28.31 -60.37 -76.56
N VAL A 296 -29.35 -60.78 -77.28
CA VAL A 296 -29.98 -62.10 -77.07
C VAL A 296 -28.98 -63.24 -77.34
N GLU A 297 -27.94 -63.02 -78.17
CA GLU A 297 -27.01 -64.05 -78.65
C GLU A 297 -25.84 -64.42 -77.68
N LEU A 298 -25.54 -63.64 -76.65
CA LEU A 298 -24.36 -63.86 -75.78
C LEU A 298 -24.65 -64.50 -74.41
N HIS A 299 -25.90 -64.49 -73.95
CA HIS A 299 -26.28 -65.02 -72.61
C HIS A 299 -26.29 -66.56 -72.52
N GLU A 300 -26.21 -67.29 -73.64
CA GLU A 300 -26.21 -68.76 -73.64
C GLU A 300 -24.83 -69.38 -73.33
N ARG A 301 -23.72 -68.62 -73.41
CA ARG A 301 -22.35 -69.20 -73.34
C ARG A 301 -21.72 -69.28 -71.94
N LEU A 302 -22.22 -68.55 -70.94
CA LEU A 302 -21.58 -68.46 -69.60
C LEU A 302 -21.98 -69.58 -68.63
N HIS A 303 -23.02 -70.36 -68.91
CA HIS A 303 -23.55 -71.36 -67.97
C HIS A 303 -22.75 -72.68 -67.90
N ALA A 304 -21.71 -72.87 -68.73
CA ALA A 304 -21.03 -74.15 -68.91
C ALA A 304 -19.72 -74.34 -68.10
N MET A 305 -19.10 -73.29 -67.56
CA MET A 305 -17.70 -73.34 -67.07
C MET A 305 -17.55 -73.66 -65.56
N GLU A 306 -18.65 -73.71 -64.79
CA GLU A 306 -18.62 -73.87 -63.32
C GLU A 306 -18.54 -75.33 -62.81
N LYS A 307 -18.48 -76.35 -63.69
CA LYS A 307 -18.64 -77.77 -63.29
C LYS A 307 -17.35 -78.55 -62.95
N ASP A 308 -16.15 -78.07 -63.29
CA ASP A 308 -14.93 -78.92 -63.32
C ASP A 308 -14.00 -78.87 -62.06
N ILE A 309 -14.30 -78.05 -61.04
CA ILE A 309 -13.34 -77.75 -59.95
C ILE A 309 -13.34 -78.77 -58.76
N THR A 310 -14.24 -79.74 -58.67
CA THR A 310 -14.46 -80.53 -57.43
C THR A 310 -13.71 -81.87 -57.26
N ALA A 311 -12.75 -82.25 -58.12
CA ALA A 311 -12.25 -83.64 -58.20
C ALA A 311 -10.85 -83.98 -57.62
N THR A 312 -9.98 -83.04 -57.20
CA THR A 312 -8.54 -83.33 -56.97
C THR A 312 -8.05 -83.42 -55.51
N GLU A 313 -8.89 -83.27 -54.49
CA GLU A 313 -8.44 -83.10 -53.08
C GLU A 313 -8.22 -84.40 -52.22
N LYS A 314 -8.24 -85.63 -52.77
CA LYS A 314 -8.35 -86.88 -51.95
C LYS A 314 -7.13 -87.84 -51.78
N LYS A 315 -5.86 -87.51 -52.08
CA LYS A 315 -4.75 -88.54 -52.13
C LYS A 315 -3.47 -88.36 -51.27
N VAL A 316 -3.42 -87.49 -50.26
CA VAL A 316 -2.14 -87.17 -49.56
C VAL A 316 -1.89 -87.90 -48.20
N VAL A 317 -2.76 -88.82 -47.75
CA VAL A 317 -2.74 -89.31 -46.34
C VAL A 317 -1.89 -90.57 -46.04
N GLU A 318 -1.26 -91.26 -47.00
CA GLU A 318 -0.74 -92.63 -46.77
C GLU A 318 0.78 -92.84 -46.47
N THR A 319 1.65 -91.82 -46.42
CA THR A 319 3.12 -92.04 -46.37
C THR A 319 3.83 -91.76 -45.02
N ARG A 320 3.20 -92.03 -43.86
CA ARG A 320 3.75 -91.61 -42.54
C ARG A 320 4.28 -92.70 -41.57
N ASP A 321 4.17 -94.01 -41.84
CA ASP A 321 4.36 -95.03 -40.76
C ASP A 321 5.57 -96.02 -40.82
N GLU A 322 6.60 -95.91 -41.68
CA GLU A 322 7.63 -96.98 -41.84
C GLU A 322 9.09 -96.70 -41.33
N CYS A 323 9.39 -95.54 -40.72
CA CYS A 323 10.78 -95.12 -40.43
C CYS A 323 11.44 -95.64 -39.11
N VAL A 324 10.82 -96.51 -38.30
CA VAL A 324 11.33 -96.84 -36.94
C VAL A 324 12.27 -98.07 -36.85
N ARG A 325 12.62 -98.79 -37.92
CA ARG A 325 13.35 -100.09 -37.82
C ARG A 325 14.84 -100.18 -38.22
N VAL A 326 15.49 -99.18 -38.80
CA VAL A 326 16.83 -99.37 -39.47
C VAL A 326 18.08 -98.94 -38.66
N THR A 327 17.95 -98.29 -37.51
CA THR A 327 19.08 -97.63 -36.81
C THR A 327 19.95 -98.51 -35.86
N ARG A 328 20.14 -99.82 -36.06
CA ARG A 328 20.88 -100.65 -35.06
C ARG A 328 22.02 -101.59 -35.51
N ILE A 329 22.46 -101.66 -36.79
CA ILE A 329 23.48 -102.66 -37.21
C ILE A 329 24.79 -102.10 -37.82
N GLU A 330 24.91 -100.83 -38.21
CA GLU A 330 26.05 -100.34 -39.04
C GLU A 330 27.36 -99.94 -38.31
N GLU A 331 27.45 -99.93 -36.98
CA GLU A 331 28.56 -99.24 -36.28
C GLU A 331 29.84 -100.05 -35.94
N ARG A 332 29.91 -101.37 -36.19
CA ARG A 332 31.00 -102.19 -35.60
C ARG A 332 32.26 -102.42 -36.44
N ASP A 333 32.20 -102.71 -37.74
CA ASP A 333 33.33 -103.45 -38.36
C ASP A 333 34.31 -102.68 -39.28
N PHE A 334 34.14 -101.39 -39.61
CA PHE A 334 35.00 -100.70 -40.60
C PHE A 334 36.27 -100.00 -40.07
N ARG A 335 36.55 -100.06 -38.75
CA ARG A 335 37.59 -99.24 -38.10
C ARG A 335 39.03 -99.76 -38.16
N GLU A 336 39.30 -101.02 -38.44
CA GLU A 336 40.64 -101.59 -38.23
C GLU A 336 41.57 -101.59 -39.45
N LEU A 337 41.06 -101.61 -40.68
CA LEU A 337 41.90 -101.82 -41.88
C LEU A 337 42.61 -100.55 -42.40
N GLY A 338 42.17 -99.37 -41.98
CA GLY A 338 42.73 -98.07 -42.38
C GLY A 338 44.10 -97.72 -41.80
N ARG A 339 44.64 -98.48 -40.84
CA ARG A 339 45.72 -97.95 -39.98
C ARG A 339 47.15 -98.28 -40.44
N LEU A 340 47.40 -99.44 -41.05
CA LEU A 340 48.78 -99.95 -41.23
C LEU A 340 49.48 -99.51 -42.53
N LYS A 341 48.74 -99.28 -43.63
CA LYS A 341 49.36 -98.91 -44.93
C LYS A 341 49.76 -97.43 -45.02
N GLN A 342 49.08 -96.54 -44.30
CA GLN A 342 49.44 -95.10 -44.25
C GLN A 342 50.75 -94.82 -43.51
N GLN A 343 51.23 -95.74 -42.65
CA GLN A 343 52.39 -95.45 -41.80
C GLN A 343 53.73 -95.42 -42.55
N ILE A 344 53.88 -96.16 -43.65
CA ILE A 344 55.16 -96.27 -44.37
C ILE A 344 55.40 -95.06 -45.29
N ASP A 345 54.37 -94.56 -45.98
CA ASP A 345 54.51 -93.41 -46.89
C ASP A 345 54.67 -92.06 -46.16
N ASN A 346 54.23 -91.99 -44.90
CA ASN A 346 54.42 -90.79 -44.08
C ASN A 346 55.91 -90.56 -43.74
N ILE A 347 56.64 -91.63 -43.40
CA ILE A 347 58.03 -91.52 -42.93
C ILE A 347 58.96 -90.91 -44.00
N ARG A 348 58.73 -91.22 -45.30
CA ARG A 348 59.55 -90.65 -46.39
C ARG A 348 59.27 -89.17 -46.66
N LYS A 349 58.02 -88.72 -46.48
CA LYS A 349 57.67 -87.29 -46.57
C LYS A 349 58.22 -86.51 -45.37
N ASP A 350 58.38 -87.16 -44.23
CA ASP A 350 58.90 -86.53 -43.03
C ASP A 350 60.39 -86.16 -43.16
N GLU A 351 61.22 -86.96 -43.83
CA GLU A 351 62.65 -86.63 -44.01
C GLU A 351 62.89 -85.36 -44.85
N GLU A 352 62.18 -85.18 -45.97
CA GLU A 352 62.29 -83.96 -46.80
C GLU A 352 61.70 -82.73 -46.10
N ASN A 353 60.61 -82.91 -45.35
CA ASN A 353 60.02 -81.84 -44.53
C ASN A 353 60.99 -81.36 -43.43
N MET A 354 61.75 -82.27 -42.81
CA MET A 354 62.70 -81.90 -41.75
C MET A 354 63.88 -81.07 -42.28
N ALA A 355 64.32 -81.32 -43.52
CA ALA A 355 65.36 -80.51 -44.17
C ALA A 355 64.88 -79.07 -44.47
N TYR A 356 63.67 -78.91 -45.01
CA TYR A 356 63.06 -77.59 -45.26
C TYR A 356 62.77 -76.83 -43.96
N GLN A 357 62.34 -77.53 -42.91
CA GLN A 357 62.14 -76.94 -41.59
C GLN A 357 63.44 -76.40 -40.98
N GLY A 358 64.58 -77.09 -41.17
CA GLY A 358 65.88 -76.63 -40.68
C GLY A 358 66.32 -75.27 -41.26
N GLU A 359 66.07 -75.01 -42.53
CA GLU A 359 66.40 -73.73 -43.17
C GLU A 359 65.43 -72.60 -42.78
N THR A 360 64.16 -72.95 -42.59
CA THR A 360 63.13 -72.03 -42.09
C THR A 360 63.42 -71.58 -40.66
N VAL A 361 63.91 -72.49 -39.81
CA VAL A 361 64.31 -72.20 -38.43
C VAL A 361 65.54 -71.25 -38.41
N ARG A 362 66.51 -71.42 -39.32
CA ARG A 362 67.66 -70.51 -39.41
C ARG A 362 67.26 -69.07 -39.77
N LYS A 363 66.33 -68.89 -40.72
CA LYS A 363 65.80 -67.56 -41.08
C LYS A 363 64.97 -66.96 -39.93
N ARG A 364 64.21 -67.79 -39.18
CA ARG A 364 63.51 -67.36 -37.96
C ARG A 364 64.46 -66.92 -36.85
N ILE A 365 65.58 -67.61 -36.63
CA ILE A 365 66.58 -67.20 -35.62
C ILE A 365 67.18 -65.84 -35.97
N ALA A 366 67.45 -65.56 -37.25
CA ALA A 366 67.95 -64.26 -37.68
C ALA A 366 66.92 -63.13 -37.52
N ALA A 367 65.63 -63.41 -37.77
CA ALA A 367 64.54 -62.46 -37.52
C ALA A 367 64.40 -62.15 -36.03
N VAL A 368 64.36 -63.18 -35.17
CA VAL A 368 64.26 -63.03 -33.71
C VAL A 368 65.45 -62.25 -33.13
N ARG A 369 66.64 -62.37 -33.70
CA ARG A 369 67.80 -61.57 -33.27
C ARG A 369 67.64 -60.07 -33.59
N ARG A 370 67.07 -59.73 -34.75
CA ARG A 370 66.75 -58.32 -35.08
C ARG A 370 65.61 -57.79 -34.21
N ASP A 371 64.58 -58.61 -33.99
CA ASP A 371 63.47 -58.24 -33.11
C ASP A 371 63.94 -58.02 -31.68
N LYS A 372 64.88 -58.84 -31.18
CA LYS A 372 65.51 -58.62 -29.87
C LYS A 372 66.24 -57.28 -29.79
N GLN A 373 66.96 -56.87 -30.83
CA GLN A 373 67.63 -55.56 -30.85
C GLN A 373 66.62 -54.41 -30.91
N ASN A 374 65.60 -54.50 -31.76
CA ASN A 374 64.53 -53.50 -31.82
C ASN A 374 63.78 -53.38 -30.48
N LEU A 375 63.54 -54.50 -29.79
CA LEU A 375 62.92 -54.52 -28.46
C LEU A 375 63.85 -53.94 -27.38
N GLN A 376 65.16 -54.13 -27.49
CA GLN A 376 66.13 -53.50 -26.57
C GLN A 376 66.17 -51.99 -26.74
N ASP A 377 66.12 -51.48 -27.97
CA ASP A 377 66.06 -50.03 -28.23
C ASP A 377 64.71 -49.43 -27.79
N ALA A 378 63.60 -50.16 -27.98
CA ALA A 378 62.28 -49.76 -27.49
C ALA A 378 62.20 -49.74 -25.95
N LEU A 379 62.80 -50.71 -25.26
CA LEU A 379 62.90 -50.72 -23.80
C LEU A 379 63.71 -49.52 -23.28
N GLY A 380 64.80 -49.15 -23.95
CA GLY A 380 65.57 -47.96 -23.59
C GLY A 380 64.83 -46.63 -23.76
N LEU A 381 63.86 -46.55 -24.70
CA LEU A 381 62.96 -45.39 -24.82
C LEU A 381 61.87 -45.41 -23.75
N LEU A 382 61.28 -46.58 -23.48
CA LEU A 382 60.30 -46.76 -22.40
C LEU A 382 60.89 -46.42 -21.02
N ASP A 383 62.13 -46.83 -20.72
CA ASP A 383 62.78 -46.49 -19.45
C ASP A 383 62.96 -44.97 -19.27
N ARG A 384 63.24 -44.24 -20.36
CA ARG A 384 63.35 -42.77 -20.32
C ARG A 384 61.99 -42.10 -20.15
N GLU A 385 60.95 -42.65 -20.78
CA GLU A 385 59.57 -42.19 -20.60
C GLU A 385 59.05 -42.49 -19.19
N CYS A 386 59.36 -43.66 -18.62
CA CYS A 386 59.06 -44.02 -17.24
C CYS A 386 59.73 -43.05 -16.26
N GLY A 387 61.02 -42.75 -16.41
CA GLY A 387 61.70 -41.76 -15.56
C GLY A 387 61.09 -40.35 -15.68
N ALA A 388 60.72 -39.92 -16.89
CA ALA A 388 60.05 -38.63 -17.08
C ALA A 388 58.62 -38.58 -16.51
N LEU A 389 57.93 -39.72 -16.45
CA LEU A 389 56.61 -39.86 -15.83
C LEU A 389 56.70 -39.94 -14.31
N GLU A 390 57.72 -40.60 -13.75
CA GLU A 390 57.98 -40.62 -12.30
C GLU A 390 58.28 -39.21 -11.77
N ASP A 391 59.09 -38.42 -12.48
CA ASP A 391 59.38 -37.02 -12.12
C ASP A 391 58.13 -36.11 -12.19
N LYS A 392 57.20 -36.41 -13.10
CA LYS A 392 55.91 -35.70 -13.20
C LYS A 392 54.95 -36.16 -12.09
N GLY A 393 54.91 -37.45 -11.80
CA GLY A 393 54.12 -38.04 -10.71
C GLY A 393 54.52 -37.46 -9.36
N ALA A 394 55.83 -37.37 -9.06
CA ALA A 394 56.33 -36.76 -7.82
C ALA A 394 55.92 -35.28 -7.67
N LYS A 395 55.89 -34.52 -8.78
CA LYS A 395 55.42 -33.13 -8.78
C LYS A 395 53.90 -33.05 -8.54
N GLU A 396 53.11 -33.91 -9.18
CA GLU A 396 51.67 -33.99 -8.93
C GLU A 396 51.34 -34.42 -7.50
N GLU A 397 52.07 -35.38 -6.93
CA GLU A 397 51.91 -35.79 -5.53
C GLU A 397 52.20 -34.66 -4.55
N SER A 398 53.24 -33.85 -4.82
CA SER A 398 53.56 -32.66 -4.03
C SER A 398 52.46 -31.60 -4.10
N LEU A 399 51.85 -31.42 -5.29
CA LEU A 399 50.75 -30.49 -5.51
C LEU A 399 49.48 -30.98 -4.82
N GLN A 400 49.17 -32.27 -4.93
CA GLN A 400 48.03 -32.90 -4.25
C GLN A 400 48.19 -32.85 -2.73
N ALA A 401 49.41 -33.02 -2.19
CA ALA A 401 49.66 -32.87 -0.75
C ALA A 401 49.39 -31.44 -0.26
N SER A 402 49.77 -30.43 -1.05
CA SER A 402 49.47 -29.02 -0.76
C SER A 402 47.97 -28.73 -0.81
N ILE A 403 47.26 -29.23 -1.84
CA ILE A 403 45.80 -29.09 -1.98
C ILE A 403 45.06 -29.79 -0.82
N ARG A 404 45.48 -31.02 -0.44
CA ARG A 404 44.92 -31.75 0.71
C ARG A 404 45.14 -31.05 2.05
N LYS A 405 46.19 -30.23 2.17
CA LYS A 405 46.41 -29.40 3.36
C LYS A 405 45.44 -28.22 3.36
N LEU A 406 45.32 -27.52 2.23
CA LEU A 406 44.38 -26.40 2.08
C LEU A 406 42.92 -26.82 2.37
N ILE A 407 42.50 -27.99 1.85
CA ILE A 407 41.14 -28.53 2.10
C ILE A 407 40.91 -28.82 3.59
N ARG A 408 41.94 -29.28 4.31
CA ARG A 408 41.84 -29.52 5.77
C ARG A 408 41.72 -28.20 6.53
N ASP A 409 42.57 -27.22 6.19
CA ASP A 409 42.54 -25.91 6.83
C ASP A 409 41.17 -25.21 6.62
N GLU A 410 40.58 -25.31 5.42
CA GLU A 410 39.22 -24.81 5.14
C GLU A 410 38.13 -25.61 5.88
N HIS A 411 38.28 -26.94 5.98
CA HIS A 411 37.34 -27.78 6.72
C HIS A 411 37.31 -27.44 8.21
N ASP A 412 38.48 -27.25 8.82
CA ASP A 412 38.60 -26.87 10.22
C ASP A 412 37.95 -25.49 10.46
N GLN A 413 38.19 -24.50 9.59
CA GLN A 413 37.50 -23.20 9.66
C GLN A 413 35.98 -23.31 9.51
N HIS A 414 35.50 -24.18 8.61
CA HIS A 414 34.07 -24.44 8.48
C HIS A 414 33.47 -25.03 9.75
N THR A 415 34.15 -25.96 10.41
CA THR A 415 33.67 -26.54 11.68
C THR A 415 33.62 -25.51 12.82
N GLU A 416 34.56 -24.57 12.87
CA GLU A 416 34.55 -23.48 13.85
C GLU A 416 33.39 -22.49 13.60
N LEU A 417 33.11 -22.18 12.33
CA LEU A 417 31.98 -21.35 11.94
C LEU A 417 30.64 -22.04 12.24
N GLU A 418 30.51 -23.33 11.96
CA GLU A 418 29.32 -24.13 12.30
C GLU A 418 29.07 -24.17 13.81
N ALA A 419 30.12 -24.32 14.62
CA ALA A 419 30.01 -24.25 16.07
C ALA A 419 29.54 -22.87 16.57
N SER A 420 30.03 -21.80 15.94
CA SER A 420 29.62 -20.41 16.26
C SER A 420 28.16 -20.15 15.88
N ILE A 421 27.72 -20.63 14.71
CA ILE A 421 26.32 -20.55 14.28
C ILE A 421 25.42 -21.33 15.25
N ALA A 422 25.83 -22.52 15.67
CA ALA A 422 25.06 -23.32 16.63
C ALA A 422 24.88 -22.58 17.97
N GLN A 423 25.91 -21.91 18.47
CA GLN A 423 25.81 -21.08 19.69
C GLN A 423 24.82 -19.92 19.54
N GLU A 424 24.88 -19.18 18.43
CA GLU A 424 23.95 -18.08 18.16
C GLU A 424 22.50 -18.56 17.99
N THR A 425 22.29 -19.74 17.39
CA THR A 425 20.94 -20.32 17.27
C THR A 425 20.34 -20.70 18.62
N GLU A 426 21.16 -21.18 19.57
CA GLU A 426 20.74 -21.51 20.94
C GLU A 426 20.44 -20.23 21.75
N ILE A 427 21.24 -19.18 21.60
CA ILE A 427 20.94 -17.85 22.18
C ILE A 427 19.61 -17.32 21.62
N GLY A 428 19.41 -17.39 20.30
CA GLY A 428 18.15 -17.01 19.66
C GLY A 428 16.96 -17.81 20.15
N ARG A 429 17.12 -19.10 20.45
CA ARG A 429 16.06 -19.95 21.03
C ARG A 429 15.68 -19.48 22.44
N ARG A 430 16.67 -19.23 23.30
CA ARG A 430 16.43 -18.73 24.67
C ARG A 430 15.73 -17.38 24.68
N LEU A 431 16.11 -16.47 23.79
CA LEU A 431 15.46 -15.17 23.64
C LEU A 431 14.00 -15.30 23.21
N ARG A 432 13.69 -16.21 22.26
CA ARG A 432 12.31 -16.51 21.85
C ARG A 432 11.48 -17.06 23.01
N ASP A 433 12.02 -17.98 23.82
CA ASP A 433 11.33 -18.52 24.98
C ASP A 433 11.03 -17.44 26.03
N THR A 434 11.97 -16.49 26.24
CA THR A 434 11.73 -15.35 27.14
C THR A 434 10.69 -14.38 26.59
N LEU A 435 10.69 -14.10 25.29
CA LEU A 435 9.69 -13.24 24.65
C LEU A 435 8.28 -13.83 24.79
N GLN A 436 8.12 -15.14 24.57
CA GLN A 436 6.83 -15.81 24.74
C GLN A 436 6.30 -15.74 26.18
N ARG A 437 7.18 -15.79 27.19
CA ARG A 437 6.77 -15.62 28.59
C ARG A 437 6.28 -14.20 28.86
N LEU A 438 7.05 -13.20 28.41
CA LEU A 438 6.69 -11.78 28.57
C LEU A 438 5.42 -11.42 27.78
N GLU A 439 5.19 -12.03 26.61
CA GLU A 439 3.96 -11.87 25.85
C GLU A 439 2.75 -12.41 26.60
N LYS A 440 2.85 -13.58 27.23
CA LYS A 440 1.79 -14.14 28.08
C LYS A 440 1.51 -13.27 29.31
N GLU A 441 2.55 -12.75 29.96
CA GLU A 441 2.40 -11.83 31.09
C GLU A 441 1.71 -10.53 30.66
N ARG A 442 2.08 -9.98 29.49
CA ARG A 442 1.41 -8.81 28.91
C ARG A 442 -0.07 -9.10 28.63
N GLU A 443 -0.38 -10.25 28.04
CA GLU A 443 -1.76 -10.66 27.73
C GLU A 443 -2.61 -10.80 29.01
N ASN A 444 -2.05 -11.39 30.06
CA ASN A 444 -2.71 -11.49 31.37
C ASN A 444 -2.98 -10.09 31.97
N CYS A 445 -2.00 -9.19 31.94
CA CYS A 445 -2.20 -7.82 32.41
C CYS A 445 -3.26 -7.07 31.59
N VAL A 446 -3.30 -7.28 30.27
CA VAL A 446 -4.34 -6.69 29.40
C VAL A 446 -5.72 -7.26 29.74
N PHE A 447 -5.81 -8.55 30.02
CA PHE A 447 -7.04 -9.20 30.45
C PHE A 447 -7.54 -8.63 31.78
N GLU A 448 -6.67 -8.51 32.80
CA GLU A 448 -7.00 -7.91 34.10
C GLU A 448 -7.46 -6.45 33.96
N VAL A 449 -6.77 -5.64 33.16
CA VAL A 449 -7.17 -4.25 32.89
C VAL A 449 -8.53 -4.18 32.19
N SER A 450 -8.79 -5.09 31.24
CA SER A 450 -10.08 -5.14 30.55
C SER A 450 -11.22 -5.56 31.49
N GLN A 451 -10.95 -6.47 32.44
CA GLN A 451 -11.92 -6.92 33.43
C GLN A 451 -12.27 -5.79 34.41
N VAL A 452 -11.26 -5.08 34.94
CA VAL A 452 -11.45 -3.94 35.83
C VAL A 452 -12.17 -2.79 35.11
N SER A 453 -11.82 -2.54 33.84
CA SER A 453 -12.53 -1.55 33.01
C SER A 453 -14.00 -1.94 32.79
N GLY A 454 -14.31 -3.22 32.59
CA GLY A 454 -15.68 -3.72 32.47
C GLY A 454 -16.50 -3.48 33.74
N GLN A 455 -15.91 -3.77 34.91
CA GLN A 455 -16.54 -3.51 36.21
C GLN A 455 -16.75 -2.01 36.49
N SER A 456 -15.80 -1.16 36.09
CA SER A 456 -15.95 0.30 36.19
C SER A 456 -17.09 0.82 35.30
N ASN A 457 -17.25 0.26 34.10
CA ASN A 457 -18.30 0.67 33.18
C ASN A 457 -19.69 0.24 33.67
N SER A 458 -19.83 -0.98 34.22
CA SER A 458 -21.10 -1.41 34.81
C SER A 458 -21.48 -0.54 36.01
N ALA A 459 -20.53 -0.21 36.89
CA ALA A 459 -20.77 0.70 38.00
C ALA A 459 -21.17 2.12 37.53
N ALA A 460 -20.58 2.62 36.44
CA ALA A 460 -20.94 3.91 35.85
C ALA A 460 -22.35 3.90 35.23
N GLU A 461 -22.77 2.79 34.61
CA GLU A 461 -24.12 2.61 34.09
C GLU A 461 -25.16 2.55 35.22
N GLU A 462 -24.88 1.83 36.31
CA GLU A 462 -25.71 1.80 37.51
C GLU A 462 -25.87 3.19 38.14
N LEU A 463 -24.77 3.95 38.25
CA LEU A 463 -24.80 5.34 38.74
C LEU A 463 -25.67 6.24 37.86
N LYS A 464 -25.61 6.04 36.53
CA LYS A 464 -26.41 6.81 35.56
C LYS A 464 -27.90 6.47 35.67
N ILE A 465 -28.24 5.20 35.87
CA ILE A 465 -29.63 4.77 36.12
C ILE A 465 -30.13 5.39 37.43
N ALA A 466 -29.34 5.35 38.49
CA ALA A 466 -29.69 5.96 39.77
C ALA A 466 -29.89 7.49 39.64
N ALA A 467 -29.04 8.18 38.88
CA ALA A 467 -29.19 9.62 38.63
C ALA A 467 -30.49 9.95 37.88
N LEU A 468 -30.86 9.15 36.86
CA LEU A 468 -32.13 9.32 36.15
C LEU A 468 -33.35 9.08 37.06
N GLN A 469 -33.27 8.10 37.97
CA GLN A 469 -34.32 7.86 38.96
C GLN A 469 -34.46 9.04 39.93
N VAL A 470 -33.35 9.63 40.38
CA VAL A 470 -33.36 10.83 41.22
C VAL A 470 -34.01 12.00 40.47
N GLU A 471 -33.65 12.25 39.21
CA GLU A 471 -34.28 13.30 38.40
C GLU A 471 -35.79 13.09 38.24
N GLU A 472 -36.23 11.84 38.03
CA GLU A 472 -37.66 11.52 37.91
C GLU A 472 -38.42 11.79 39.21
N VAL A 473 -37.83 11.44 40.36
CA VAL A 473 -38.39 11.74 41.69
C VAL A 473 -38.40 13.25 41.94
N GLN A 474 -37.35 13.97 41.54
CA GLN A 474 -37.29 15.43 41.64
C GLN A 474 -38.42 16.10 40.84
N ARG A 475 -38.67 15.65 39.60
CA ARG A 475 -39.78 16.17 38.78
C ARG A 475 -41.15 15.89 39.42
N LYS A 476 -41.34 14.70 40.00
CA LYS A 476 -42.58 14.36 40.73
C LYS A 476 -42.76 15.25 41.96
N LEU A 477 -41.67 15.58 42.66
CA LEU A 477 -41.69 16.51 43.78
C LEU A 477 -42.09 17.92 43.32
N ASP A 478 -41.43 18.46 42.29
CA ASP A 478 -41.75 19.77 41.72
C ASP A 478 -43.22 19.87 41.24
N GLU A 479 -43.73 18.80 40.61
CA GLU A 479 -45.13 18.71 40.21
C GLU A 479 -46.08 18.72 41.42
N SER A 480 -45.71 18.02 42.50
CA SER A 480 -46.51 18.00 43.74
C SER A 480 -46.51 19.36 44.44
N GLU A 481 -45.38 20.08 44.45
CA GLU A 481 -45.27 21.44 44.99
C GLU A 481 -46.08 22.45 44.17
N ARG A 482 -46.06 22.34 42.84
CA ARG A 482 -46.92 23.14 41.95
C ARG A 482 -48.41 22.87 42.19
N ARG A 483 -48.79 21.61 42.45
CA ARG A 483 -50.18 21.28 42.80
C ARG A 483 -50.56 21.86 44.16
N LEU A 484 -49.67 21.81 45.15
CA LEU A 484 -49.90 22.37 46.48
C LEU A 484 -50.10 23.88 46.42
N THR A 485 -49.23 24.60 45.70
CA THR A 485 -49.34 26.06 45.52
C THR A 485 -50.62 26.45 44.78
N GLN A 486 -51.02 25.69 43.75
CA GLN A 486 -52.32 25.89 43.09
C GLN A 486 -53.50 25.66 44.03
N GLN A 487 -53.44 24.65 44.92
CA GLN A 487 -54.49 24.42 45.91
C GLN A 487 -54.54 25.51 46.99
N GLN A 488 -53.38 26.02 47.43
CA GLN A 488 -53.29 27.16 48.34
C GLN A 488 -53.92 28.41 47.73
N ALA A 489 -53.61 28.73 46.47
CA ALA A 489 -54.21 29.86 45.76
C ALA A 489 -55.75 29.73 45.63
N LYS A 490 -56.25 28.53 45.31
CA LYS A 490 -57.70 28.26 45.27
C LYS A 490 -58.36 28.43 46.65
N TYR A 491 -57.69 27.98 47.71
CA TYR A 491 -58.19 28.14 49.08
C TYR A 491 -58.23 29.62 49.49
N GLU A 492 -57.20 30.40 49.16
CA GLU A 492 -57.15 31.84 49.40
C GLU A 492 -58.24 32.59 48.63
N GLN A 493 -58.49 32.21 47.37
CA GLN A 493 -59.58 32.74 46.56
C GLN A 493 -60.95 32.44 47.20
N MET A 494 -61.22 31.18 47.57
CA MET A 494 -62.47 30.79 48.25
C MET A 494 -62.65 31.53 49.59
N ARG A 495 -61.55 31.75 50.32
CA ARG A 495 -61.53 32.52 51.56
C ARG A 495 -61.87 34.00 51.30
N ALA A 496 -61.34 34.60 50.24
CA ALA A 496 -61.65 35.96 49.83
C ALA A 496 -63.11 36.10 49.37
N GLU A 497 -63.60 35.16 48.56
CA GLU A 497 -64.99 35.11 48.08
C GLU A 497 -65.97 34.96 49.24
N ARG A 498 -65.71 34.05 50.20
CA ARG A 498 -66.51 33.96 51.44
C ARG A 498 -66.53 35.29 52.18
N ASN A 499 -65.38 35.94 52.36
CA ASN A 499 -65.32 37.22 53.08
C ASN A 499 -66.11 38.32 52.34
N GLN A 500 -66.09 38.34 51.00
CA GLN A 500 -66.91 39.24 50.19
C GLN A 500 -68.40 38.94 50.33
N LEU A 501 -68.79 37.66 50.31
CA LEU A 501 -70.18 37.25 50.50
C LEU A 501 -70.69 37.56 51.91
N SER A 502 -69.87 37.37 52.95
CA SER A 502 -70.18 37.79 54.32
C SER A 502 -70.40 39.30 54.40
N LYS A 503 -69.59 40.11 53.69
CA LYS A 503 -69.78 41.57 53.65
C LYS A 503 -71.07 41.96 52.94
N ARG A 504 -71.34 41.38 51.76
CA ARG A 504 -72.60 41.59 51.02
C ARG A 504 -73.83 41.15 51.81
N LEU A 505 -73.72 40.10 52.62
CA LEU A 505 -74.80 39.66 53.51
C LEU A 505 -75.10 40.71 54.57
N VAL A 506 -74.07 41.31 55.18
CA VAL A 506 -74.23 42.40 56.16
C VAL A 506 -74.84 43.63 55.49
N ASP A 507 -74.32 44.03 54.33
CA ASP A 507 -74.86 45.17 53.57
C ASP A 507 -76.35 44.95 53.23
N ALA A 508 -76.73 43.73 52.79
CA ALA A 508 -78.12 43.39 52.52
C ALA A 508 -78.99 43.32 53.79
N GLN A 509 -78.42 42.92 54.94
CA GLN A 509 -79.13 42.95 56.22
C GLN A 509 -79.40 44.40 56.67
N ASP A 510 -78.44 45.31 56.48
CA ASP A 510 -78.60 46.73 56.77
C ASP A 510 -79.66 47.36 55.85
N GLU A 511 -79.64 47.04 54.55
CA GLU A 511 -80.69 47.45 53.61
C GLU A 511 -82.07 46.93 54.02
N ILE A 512 -82.19 45.68 54.46
CA ILE A 512 -83.46 45.13 54.96
C ILE A 512 -83.96 45.90 56.19
N VAL A 513 -83.06 46.30 57.10
CA VAL A 513 -83.42 47.13 58.26
C VAL A 513 -83.93 48.50 57.79
N GLU A 514 -83.27 49.13 56.83
CA GLU A 514 -83.76 50.39 56.23
C GLU A 514 -85.12 50.22 55.56
N TYR A 515 -85.33 49.17 54.77
CA TYR A 515 -86.62 48.89 54.13
C TYR A 515 -87.71 48.62 55.16
N ARG A 516 -87.41 47.94 56.27
CA ARG A 516 -88.38 47.76 57.38
C ARG A 516 -88.75 49.09 58.03
N GLN A 517 -87.83 50.04 58.14
CA GLN A 517 -88.14 51.40 58.59
C GLN A 517 -89.01 52.15 57.57
N ARG A 518 -88.70 52.05 56.27
CA ARG A 518 -89.52 52.64 55.19
C ARG A 518 -90.92 52.05 55.15
N VAL A 519 -91.08 50.74 55.35
CA VAL A 519 -92.39 50.07 55.43
C VAL A 519 -93.20 50.60 56.61
N LYS A 520 -92.59 50.86 57.78
CA LYS A 520 -93.32 51.48 58.90
C LYS A 520 -93.84 52.88 58.56
N VAL A 521 -93.07 53.67 57.81
CA VAL A 521 -93.49 55.01 57.34
C VAL A 521 -94.63 54.88 56.33
N VAL A 522 -94.49 53.97 55.36
CA VAL A 522 -95.52 53.71 54.34
C VAL A 522 -96.79 53.13 54.96
N ASP A 523 -96.70 52.28 55.98
CA ASP A 523 -97.87 51.71 56.66
C ASP A 523 -98.66 52.80 57.40
N HIS A 524 -97.97 53.80 57.96
CA HIS A 524 -98.60 55.02 58.48
C HIS A 524 -99.33 55.81 57.38
N GLN A 525 -98.73 55.94 56.18
CA GLN A 525 -99.36 56.58 55.02
C GLN A 525 -100.55 55.78 54.47
N VAL A 526 -100.47 54.44 54.49
CA VAL A 526 -101.56 53.55 54.06
C VAL A 526 -102.75 53.65 55.00
N HIS A 527 -102.54 53.83 56.31
CA HIS A 527 -103.64 54.10 57.23
C HIS A 527 -104.35 55.42 56.91
N GLN A 528 -103.59 56.47 56.58
CA GLN A 528 -104.14 57.75 56.12
C GLN A 528 -104.95 57.58 54.81
N PHE A 529 -104.42 56.84 53.83
CA PHE A 529 -105.12 56.62 52.55
C PHE A 529 -106.32 55.67 52.67
N LYS A 530 -106.34 54.73 53.63
CA LYS A 530 -107.51 53.87 53.89
C LYS A 530 -108.71 54.65 54.40
N GLU A 531 -108.48 55.69 55.20
CA GLU A 531 -109.54 56.62 55.63
C GLU A 531 -110.08 57.45 54.45
N GLU A 532 -109.21 57.87 53.53
CA GLU A 532 -109.62 58.57 52.30
C GLU A 532 -110.37 57.67 51.29
N LEU A 533 -109.98 56.40 51.17
CA LEU A 533 -110.62 55.42 50.30
C LEU A 533 -112.01 55.01 50.80
N ALA A 534 -112.24 54.96 52.11
CA ALA A 534 -113.56 54.71 52.68
C ALA A 534 -114.60 55.78 52.28
N LEU A 535 -114.16 57.03 52.09
CA LEU A 535 -114.99 58.14 51.60
C LEU A 535 -115.25 58.05 50.08
N LYS A 536 -114.30 57.54 49.30
CA LYS A 536 -114.43 57.39 47.83
C LYS A 536 -115.19 56.13 47.41
N ALA A 537 -115.13 55.05 48.19
CA ALA A 537 -115.81 53.77 47.90
C ALA A 537 -117.35 53.88 47.90
N ARG A 538 -117.95 54.88 48.56
CA ARG A 538 -119.40 55.15 48.49
C ARG A 538 -119.88 55.70 47.14
N LYS A 539 -118.97 56.11 46.24
CA LYS A 539 -119.32 56.64 44.90
C LYS A 539 -119.17 55.65 43.74
N TYR A 540 -118.55 54.48 43.95
CA TYR A 540 -118.11 53.61 42.84
C TYR A 540 -119.11 52.48 42.47
N GLN A 541 -120.39 52.66 42.75
CA GLN A 541 -121.44 51.66 42.46
C GLN A 541 -122.15 51.88 41.11
N SER A 542 -121.73 52.84 40.26
CA SER A 542 -122.44 53.14 38.99
C SER A 542 -121.82 52.62 37.68
N ASP A 543 -120.56 52.17 37.62
CA ASP A 543 -119.87 52.06 36.31
C ASP A 543 -119.60 50.60 35.86
N SER A 544 -120.67 49.81 35.71
CA SER A 544 -120.64 48.41 35.22
C SER A 544 -120.79 48.30 33.69
N SER A 545 -120.01 49.04 32.89
CA SER A 545 -120.18 49.08 31.41
C SER A 545 -118.93 48.84 30.56
N GLN A 546 -117.73 48.61 31.13
CA GLN A 546 -116.49 48.51 30.34
C GLN A 546 -116.07 47.08 29.87
N TYR A 547 -116.83 46.03 30.18
CA TYR A 547 -116.42 44.63 29.92
C TYR A 547 -116.50 44.18 28.44
N LYS A 548 -117.13 44.93 27.53
CA LYS A 548 -117.37 44.48 26.13
C LYS A 548 -116.24 44.79 25.13
N ILE A 549 -115.31 45.70 25.43
CA ILE A 549 -114.25 46.15 24.49
C ILE A 549 -112.99 45.23 24.52
N SER A 550 -112.80 44.42 25.57
CA SER A 550 -111.61 43.57 25.74
C SER A 550 -111.59 42.30 24.87
N LYS A 551 -112.77 41.84 24.41
CA LYS A 551 -112.91 40.55 23.71
C LYS A 551 -112.47 40.59 22.24
N GLU A 552 -112.64 41.72 21.54
CA GLU A 552 -112.24 41.86 20.13
C GLU A 552 -110.73 42.11 19.94
N ARG A 553 -110.06 42.74 20.93
CA ARG A 553 -108.60 42.93 20.91
C ARG A 553 -107.82 41.61 21.02
N LEU A 554 -108.38 40.62 21.71
CA LEU A 554 -107.77 39.30 21.90
C LEU A 554 -107.74 38.48 20.61
N MET A 555 -108.71 38.67 19.70
CA MET A 555 -108.82 37.88 18.48
C MET A 555 -107.81 38.32 17.42
N LYS A 556 -107.59 39.64 17.25
CA LYS A 556 -106.57 40.20 16.36
C LYS A 556 -105.14 39.91 16.82
N ALA A 557 -104.91 39.88 18.14
CA ALA A 557 -103.61 39.51 18.71
C ALA A 557 -103.24 38.03 18.42
N ARG A 558 -104.23 37.12 18.39
CA ARG A 558 -103.98 35.70 18.11
C ARG A 558 -103.60 35.43 16.65
N GLN A 559 -104.18 36.14 15.69
CA GLN A 559 -103.79 36.02 14.27
C GLN A 559 -102.36 36.52 14.04
N LEU A 560 -102.01 37.69 14.58
CA LEU A 560 -100.64 38.24 14.52
C LEU A 560 -99.58 37.30 15.13
N VAL A 561 -99.90 36.64 16.25
CA VAL A 561 -98.99 35.68 16.88
C VAL A 561 -98.79 34.46 15.99
N ASN A 562 -99.86 33.93 15.37
CA ASN A 562 -99.75 32.76 14.49
C ASN A 562 -98.93 33.04 13.22
N ASP A 563 -99.12 34.19 12.58
CA ASP A 563 -98.33 34.60 11.41
C ASP A 563 -96.86 34.86 11.79
N SER A 564 -96.61 35.43 12.97
CA SER A 564 -95.25 35.62 13.50
C SER A 564 -94.56 34.30 13.83
N THR A 565 -95.27 33.31 14.37
CA THR A 565 -94.71 31.97 14.62
C THR A 565 -94.36 31.24 13.33
N ALA A 566 -95.19 31.35 12.28
CA ALA A 566 -94.90 30.69 11.01
C ALA A 566 -93.65 31.26 10.30
N SER A 567 -93.45 32.58 10.36
CA SER A 567 -92.22 33.21 9.85
C SER A 567 -90.97 32.90 10.70
N PHE A 568 -91.13 32.77 12.01
CA PHE A 568 -90.05 32.32 12.90
C PHE A 568 -89.62 30.89 12.62
N ASP A 569 -90.56 29.97 12.39
CA ASP A 569 -90.24 28.57 12.08
C ASP A 569 -89.53 28.45 10.70
N ALA A 570 -89.92 29.24 9.71
CA ALA A 570 -89.24 29.29 8.41
C ALA A 570 -87.78 29.78 8.53
N THR A 571 -87.55 30.89 9.26
CA THR A 571 -86.20 31.43 9.49
C THR A 571 -85.33 30.51 10.36
N LYS A 572 -85.93 29.73 11.26
CA LYS A 572 -85.24 28.69 12.03
C LYS A 572 -84.73 27.56 11.14
N VAL A 573 -85.54 27.09 10.20
CA VAL A 573 -85.14 26.02 9.25
C VAL A 573 -84.01 26.50 8.33
N GLU A 574 -84.05 27.75 7.85
CA GLU A 574 -82.94 28.36 7.11
C GLU A 574 -81.67 28.47 7.98
N GLY A 575 -81.80 28.86 9.25
CA GLY A 575 -80.69 28.88 10.20
C GLY A 575 -80.07 27.51 10.46
N GLU A 576 -80.88 26.45 10.48
CA GLU A 576 -80.41 25.06 10.59
C GLU A 576 -79.65 24.61 9.34
N LEU A 577 -80.12 24.98 8.13
CA LEU A 577 -79.42 24.71 6.86
C LEU A 577 -78.06 25.41 6.79
N VAL A 578 -78.02 26.71 7.09
CA VAL A 578 -76.76 27.48 7.15
C VAL A 578 -75.82 26.89 8.22
N GLY A 579 -76.37 26.45 9.36
CA GLY A 579 -75.62 25.77 10.40
C GLY A 579 -75.00 24.43 9.95
N GLN A 580 -75.64 23.71 9.04
CA GLN A 580 -75.10 22.48 8.43
C GLN A 580 -73.99 22.80 7.42
N GLU A 581 -74.17 23.82 6.58
CA GLU A 581 -73.14 24.27 5.62
C GLU A 581 -71.88 24.77 6.33
N ILE A 582 -72.02 25.55 7.41
CA ILE A 582 -70.88 25.99 8.24
C ILE A 582 -70.13 24.79 8.80
N LYS A 583 -70.83 23.75 9.28
CA LYS A 583 -70.18 22.52 9.78
C LYS A 583 -69.44 21.76 8.67
N GLN A 584 -69.96 21.74 7.44
CA GLN A 584 -69.28 21.11 6.31
C GLN A 584 -68.03 21.90 5.91
N LEU A 585 -68.13 23.22 5.81
CA LEU A 585 -66.99 24.09 5.52
C LEU A 585 -65.90 24.00 6.59
N LEU A 586 -66.27 23.94 7.87
CA LEU A 586 -65.30 23.74 8.97
C LEU A 586 -64.56 22.40 8.86
N LYS A 587 -65.22 21.32 8.42
CA LYS A 587 -64.55 20.03 8.17
C LYS A 587 -63.55 20.13 7.04
N VAL A 588 -63.91 20.79 5.93
CA VAL A 588 -63.00 20.99 4.79
C VAL A 588 -61.79 21.84 5.20
N VAL A 589 -61.99 22.90 5.99
CA VAL A 589 -60.89 23.72 6.51
C VAL A 589 -59.96 22.88 7.41
N GLN A 590 -60.52 22.06 8.31
CA GLN A 590 -59.72 21.18 9.16
C GLN A 590 -58.92 20.13 8.36
N GLU A 591 -59.50 19.59 7.28
CA GLU A 591 -58.80 18.68 6.38
C GLU A 591 -57.68 19.39 5.61
N CYS A 592 -57.93 20.60 5.10
CA CYS A 592 -56.91 21.43 4.46
C CYS A 592 -55.77 21.79 5.42
N ASP A 593 -56.06 22.16 6.68
CA ASP A 593 -55.06 22.48 7.70
C ASP A 593 -54.21 21.25 8.05
N LYS A 594 -54.85 20.08 8.16
CA LYS A 594 -54.13 18.80 8.36
C LYS A 594 -53.20 18.51 7.19
N ASN A 595 -53.70 18.58 5.96
CA ASN A 595 -52.91 18.33 4.76
C ASN A 595 -51.74 19.33 4.65
N LEU A 596 -51.96 20.61 4.98
CA LEU A 596 -50.92 21.63 5.01
C LEU A 596 -49.84 21.29 6.05
N SER A 597 -50.25 20.87 7.25
CA SER A 597 -49.31 20.47 8.32
C SER A 597 -48.49 19.23 7.94
N GLU A 598 -49.11 18.27 7.24
CA GLU A 598 -48.44 17.06 6.75
C GLU A 598 -47.41 17.41 5.67
N GLN A 599 -47.79 18.25 4.70
CA GLN A 599 -46.89 18.73 3.66
C GLN A 599 -45.72 19.54 4.22
N GLN A 600 -45.95 20.41 5.21
CA GLN A 600 -44.87 21.15 5.88
C GLN A 600 -43.89 20.21 6.58
N ARG A 601 -44.41 19.16 7.23
CA ARG A 601 -43.58 18.15 7.90
C ARG A 601 -42.76 17.35 6.90
N GLU A 602 -43.34 16.97 5.76
CA GLU A 602 -42.62 16.32 4.66
C GLU A 602 -41.55 17.22 4.07
N PHE A 603 -41.85 18.49 3.80
CA PHE A 603 -40.88 19.46 3.33
C PHE A 603 -39.70 19.61 4.29
N LEU A 604 -39.95 19.71 5.60
CA LEU A 604 -38.89 19.77 6.62
C LEU A 604 -38.05 18.49 6.64
N LYS A 605 -38.68 17.33 6.44
CA LYS A 605 -37.96 16.05 6.32
C LYS A 605 -37.05 16.05 5.09
N MET A 606 -37.57 16.43 3.93
CA MET A 606 -36.80 16.52 2.68
C MET A 606 -35.67 17.56 2.78
N SER A 607 -35.89 18.69 3.45
CA SER A 607 -34.84 19.69 3.68
C SER A 607 -33.74 19.14 4.58
N LYS A 608 -34.09 18.43 5.67
CA LYS A 608 -33.11 17.76 6.52
C LYS A 608 -32.32 16.70 5.75
N GLU A 609 -32.99 15.88 4.93
CA GLU A 609 -32.32 14.89 4.08
C GLU A 609 -31.35 15.58 3.09
N ARG A 610 -31.78 16.64 2.40
CA ARG A 610 -30.92 17.45 1.54
C ARG A 610 -29.71 18.00 2.29
N ASP A 611 -29.91 18.56 3.48
CA ASP A 611 -28.84 19.17 4.27
C ASP A 611 -27.85 18.10 4.77
N THR A 612 -28.34 16.91 5.15
CA THR A 612 -27.48 15.78 5.51
C THR A 612 -26.67 15.28 4.31
N LEU A 613 -27.27 15.18 3.13
CA LEU A 613 -26.59 14.78 1.90
C LEU A 613 -25.57 15.84 1.47
N ALA A 614 -25.90 17.12 1.59
CA ALA A 614 -24.97 18.22 1.30
C ALA A 614 -23.75 18.17 2.25
N ALA A 615 -23.98 17.94 3.55
CA ALA A 615 -22.89 17.78 4.51
C ALA A 615 -22.04 16.53 4.22
N GLN A 616 -22.65 15.42 3.80
CA GLN A 616 -21.92 14.22 3.37
C GLN A 616 -21.08 14.48 2.12
N LEU A 617 -21.62 15.17 1.12
CA LEU A 617 -20.90 15.53 -0.10
C LEU A 617 -19.69 16.43 0.17
N ILE A 618 -19.83 17.42 1.06
CA ILE A 618 -18.71 18.27 1.48
C ILE A 618 -17.62 17.42 2.14
N ARG A 619 -17.98 16.56 3.09
CA ARG A 619 -17.01 15.64 3.74
C ARG A 619 -16.32 14.72 2.75
N ARG A 620 -17.05 14.15 1.80
CA ARG A 620 -16.48 13.30 0.73
C ARG A 620 -15.51 14.08 -0.17
N ASN A 621 -15.81 15.34 -0.48
CA ASN A 621 -14.89 16.20 -1.22
C ASN A 621 -13.63 16.53 -0.40
N ASP A 622 -13.76 16.77 0.89
CA ASP A 622 -12.60 17.01 1.78
C ASP A 622 -11.74 15.74 1.91
N GLU A 623 -12.36 14.56 2.06
CA GLU A 623 -11.68 13.25 2.03
C GLU A 623 -10.94 13.04 0.70
N LEU A 624 -11.56 13.36 -0.45
CA LEU A 624 -10.91 13.30 -1.75
C LEU A 624 -9.71 14.26 -1.83
N GLY A 625 -9.84 15.48 -1.30
CA GLY A 625 -8.74 16.44 -1.22
C GLY A 625 -7.56 15.91 -0.39
N LEU A 626 -7.83 15.31 0.76
CA LEU A 626 -6.82 14.65 1.59
C LEU A 626 -6.15 13.48 0.86
N LEU A 627 -6.92 12.65 0.15
CA LEU A 627 -6.39 11.54 -0.64
C LEU A 627 -5.50 12.03 -1.79
N TYR A 628 -5.87 13.11 -2.48
CA TYR A 628 -5.01 13.71 -3.51
C TYR A 628 -3.70 14.25 -2.94
N GLN A 629 -3.73 14.89 -1.76
CA GLN A 629 -2.50 15.33 -1.08
C GLN A 629 -1.64 14.15 -0.64
N GLN A 630 -2.24 13.09 -0.10
CA GLN A 630 -1.53 11.86 0.24
C GLN A 630 -0.89 11.22 -1.01
N LEU A 631 -1.62 11.16 -2.12
CA LEU A 631 -1.07 10.65 -3.38
C LEU A 631 0.11 11.50 -3.86
N GLN A 632 0.02 12.82 -3.78
CA GLN A 632 1.12 13.73 -4.14
C GLN A 632 2.35 13.52 -3.26
N LEU A 633 2.18 13.38 -1.93
CA LEU A 633 3.26 13.09 -1.00
C LEU A 633 3.88 11.71 -1.24
N LEU A 634 3.07 10.69 -1.51
CA LEU A 634 3.56 9.37 -1.88
C LEU A 634 4.33 9.42 -3.21
N GLN A 635 3.87 10.22 -4.17
CA GLN A 635 4.56 10.34 -5.45
C GLN A 635 5.87 11.13 -5.34
N SER A 636 5.93 12.19 -4.51
CA SER A 636 7.19 12.90 -4.24
C SER A 636 8.20 12.01 -3.53
N THR A 637 7.78 11.26 -2.50
CA THR A 637 8.65 10.33 -1.77
C THR A 637 9.13 9.19 -2.65
N VAL A 638 8.30 8.66 -3.54
CA VAL A 638 8.73 7.67 -4.54
C VAL A 638 9.75 8.27 -5.50
N ASN A 639 9.52 9.47 -6.03
CA ASN A 639 10.46 10.12 -6.93
C ASN A 639 11.82 10.40 -6.27
N GLU A 640 11.81 10.84 -5.01
CA GLU A 640 13.03 11.02 -4.21
C GLU A 640 13.75 9.68 -3.98
N GLY A 641 13.00 8.63 -3.64
CA GLY A 641 13.53 7.27 -3.47
C GLY A 641 14.12 6.71 -4.76
N GLU A 642 13.47 6.94 -5.90
CA GLU A 642 14.00 6.57 -7.22
C GLU A 642 15.28 7.33 -7.56
N SER A 643 15.34 8.63 -7.27
CA SER A 643 16.55 9.42 -7.48
C SER A 643 17.70 8.89 -6.64
N ALA A 644 17.47 8.67 -5.34
CA ALA A 644 18.47 8.11 -4.45
C ALA A 644 18.91 6.71 -4.88
N TYR A 645 18.00 5.88 -5.39
CA TYR A 645 18.35 4.56 -5.94
C TYR A 645 19.23 4.67 -7.19
N ARG A 646 18.95 5.60 -8.11
CA ARG A 646 19.81 5.86 -9.27
C ARG A 646 21.20 6.30 -8.85
N ASP A 647 21.31 7.19 -7.86
CA ASP A 647 22.61 7.61 -7.31
C ASP A 647 23.40 6.40 -6.76
N ARG A 648 22.72 5.47 -6.06
CA ARG A 648 23.36 4.25 -5.56
C ARG A 648 23.79 3.29 -6.67
N LEU A 649 23.01 3.19 -7.76
CA LEU A 649 23.43 2.42 -8.92
C LEU A 649 24.68 3.01 -9.58
N ASP A 650 24.78 4.33 -9.64
CA ASP A 650 25.95 5.02 -10.17
C ASP A 650 27.17 4.88 -9.25
N ASP A 651 26.99 4.93 -7.91
CA ASP A 651 28.03 4.58 -6.94
C ASP A 651 28.53 3.15 -7.14
N ILE A 652 27.62 2.17 -7.29
CA ILE A 652 27.95 0.77 -7.53
C ILE A 652 28.74 0.63 -8.85
N ARG A 653 28.34 1.33 -9.90
CA ARG A 653 29.09 1.35 -11.18
C ARG A 653 30.49 1.92 -10.99
N LEU A 654 30.62 3.03 -10.27
CA LEU A 654 31.91 3.66 -9.98
C LEU A 654 32.81 2.73 -9.15
N LEU A 655 32.25 2.05 -8.15
CA LEU A 655 32.97 1.08 -7.32
C LEU A 655 33.43 -0.13 -8.15
N HIS A 656 32.60 -0.65 -9.07
CA HIS A 656 33.01 -1.70 -9.99
C HIS A 656 34.17 -1.25 -10.90
N LEU A 657 34.13 -0.01 -11.40
CA LEU A 657 35.23 0.56 -12.19
C LEU A 657 36.51 0.68 -11.35
N LYS A 658 36.43 1.18 -10.11
CA LYS A 658 37.57 1.25 -9.19
C LYS A 658 38.10 -0.13 -8.84
N LEU A 659 37.22 -1.12 -8.63
CA LEU A 659 37.64 -2.50 -8.36
C LEU A 659 38.39 -3.08 -9.57
N ARG A 660 37.89 -2.84 -10.80
CA ARG A 660 38.60 -3.21 -12.03
C ARG A 660 39.95 -2.51 -12.17
N GLU A 661 40.02 -1.25 -11.81
CA GLU A 661 41.28 -0.50 -11.82
C GLU A 661 42.28 -1.08 -10.81
N VAL A 662 41.86 -1.30 -9.56
CA VAL A 662 42.72 -1.85 -8.49
C VAL A 662 43.15 -3.29 -8.82
N THR A 663 42.26 -4.11 -9.35
CA THR A 663 42.61 -5.48 -9.80
C THR A 663 43.62 -5.44 -10.95
N HIS A 664 43.44 -4.55 -11.93
CA HIS A 664 44.43 -4.34 -12.99
C HIS A 664 45.78 -3.86 -12.45
N GLN A 665 45.78 -2.88 -11.54
CA GLN A 665 46.99 -2.40 -10.87
C GLN A 665 47.69 -3.50 -10.07
N SER A 666 46.94 -4.36 -9.39
CA SER A 666 47.47 -5.52 -8.66
C SER A 666 48.17 -6.51 -9.59
N VAL A 667 47.54 -6.85 -10.72
CA VAL A 667 48.14 -7.71 -11.75
C VAL A 667 49.42 -7.09 -12.30
N LEU A 668 49.40 -5.79 -12.64
CA LEU A 668 50.60 -5.07 -13.10
C LEU A 668 51.71 -5.06 -12.04
N ALA A 669 51.37 -4.87 -10.77
CA ALA A 669 52.31 -4.92 -9.66
C ALA A 669 52.92 -6.32 -9.48
N GLN A 670 52.13 -7.37 -9.66
CA GLN A 670 52.59 -8.76 -9.61
C GLN A 670 53.57 -9.08 -10.74
N VAL A 671 53.26 -8.64 -11.97
CA VAL A 671 54.17 -8.76 -13.13
C VAL A 671 55.48 -8.02 -12.88
N ARG A 672 55.42 -6.76 -12.42
CA ARG A 672 56.61 -5.97 -12.03
C ARG A 672 57.39 -6.62 -10.89
N GLY A 673 56.72 -7.23 -9.93
CA GLY A 673 57.34 -7.98 -8.83
C GLY A 673 58.18 -9.16 -9.34
N CYS A 674 57.69 -9.90 -10.33
CA CYS A 674 58.44 -10.95 -11.00
C CYS A 674 59.71 -10.42 -11.69
N GLU A 675 59.61 -9.28 -12.39
CA GLU A 675 60.76 -8.62 -13.02
C GLU A 675 61.82 -8.18 -12.00
N VAL A 676 61.39 -7.65 -10.84
CA VAL A 676 62.31 -7.26 -9.75
C VAL A 676 63.08 -8.47 -9.22
N SER A 677 62.46 -9.65 -9.13
CA SER A 677 63.16 -10.88 -8.73
C SER A 677 64.26 -11.27 -9.73
N ILE A 678 63.95 -11.20 -11.03
CA ILE A 678 64.91 -11.45 -12.11
C ILE A 678 66.06 -10.43 -12.06
N MET A 679 65.74 -9.15 -11.86
CA MET A 679 66.73 -8.08 -11.75
C MET A 679 67.61 -8.24 -10.49
N LYS A 680 67.05 -8.68 -9.35
CA LYS A 680 67.83 -9.00 -8.15
C LYS A 680 68.83 -10.12 -8.41
N ASN A 681 68.44 -11.16 -9.16
CA ASN A 681 69.34 -12.25 -9.53
C ASN A 681 70.44 -11.79 -10.50
N ARG A 682 70.10 -10.97 -11.51
CA ARG A 682 71.09 -10.34 -12.40
C ARG A 682 72.05 -9.43 -11.65
N LEU A 683 71.55 -8.64 -10.70
CA LEU A 683 72.38 -7.79 -9.85
C LEU A 683 73.30 -8.62 -8.96
N ARG A 684 72.82 -9.73 -8.37
CA ARG A 684 73.66 -10.66 -7.61
C ARG A 684 74.76 -11.27 -8.48
N ALA A 685 74.44 -11.67 -9.71
CA ALA A 685 75.42 -12.17 -10.67
C ALA A 685 76.47 -11.10 -11.02
N LYS A 686 76.03 -9.88 -11.36
CA LYS A 686 76.94 -8.75 -11.63
C LYS A 686 77.76 -8.33 -10.42
N LYS A 687 77.21 -8.37 -9.20
CA LYS A 687 77.98 -8.14 -7.97
C LYS A 687 79.05 -9.22 -7.77
N LYS A 688 78.77 -10.49 -8.07
CA LYS A 688 79.78 -11.55 -8.06
C LYS A 688 80.86 -11.32 -9.11
N GLU A 689 80.49 -10.97 -10.34
CA GLU A 689 81.45 -10.61 -11.39
C GLU A 689 82.32 -9.42 -10.97
N VAL A 690 81.73 -8.36 -10.40
CA VAL A 690 82.47 -7.20 -9.88
C VAL A 690 83.40 -7.60 -8.75
N LEU A 691 82.97 -8.46 -7.82
CA LEU A 691 83.86 -8.96 -6.75
C LEU A 691 85.02 -9.77 -7.31
N LEU A 692 84.79 -10.58 -8.35
CA LEU A 692 85.85 -11.33 -9.04
C LEU A 692 86.81 -10.38 -9.76
N GLU A 693 86.29 -9.37 -10.47
CA GLU A 693 87.12 -8.35 -11.12
C GLU A 693 87.86 -7.48 -10.10
N GLN A 694 87.25 -7.14 -8.96
CA GLN A 694 87.90 -6.44 -7.86
C GLN A 694 89.01 -7.29 -7.23
N ALA A 695 88.80 -8.60 -7.05
CA ALA A 695 89.83 -9.52 -6.59
C ALA A 695 90.98 -9.63 -7.60
N LYS A 696 90.69 -9.65 -8.91
CA LYS A 696 91.72 -9.60 -9.97
C LYS A 696 92.48 -8.27 -9.95
N VAL A 697 91.77 -7.14 -9.85
CA VAL A 697 92.39 -5.81 -9.77
C VAL A 697 93.22 -5.69 -8.49
N ALA A 698 92.76 -6.24 -7.36
CA ALA A 698 93.52 -6.28 -6.12
C ALA A 698 94.78 -7.14 -6.25
N ALA A 699 94.70 -8.31 -6.87
CA ALA A 699 95.88 -9.14 -7.15
C ALA A 699 96.87 -8.44 -8.10
N LEU A 700 96.36 -7.82 -9.18
CA LEU A 700 97.17 -7.02 -10.10
C LEU A 700 97.72 -5.76 -9.44
N ALA A 701 96.99 -5.15 -8.50
CA ALA A 701 97.42 -4.00 -7.72
C ALA A 701 98.49 -4.40 -6.70
N GLU A 702 98.36 -5.56 -6.04
CA GLU A 702 99.42 -6.13 -5.21
C GLU A 702 100.67 -6.46 -6.04
N GLU A 703 100.51 -6.96 -7.27
CA GLU A 703 101.63 -7.13 -8.21
C GLU A 703 102.26 -5.80 -8.67
N LEU A 704 101.47 -4.72 -8.73
CA LEU A 704 101.92 -3.36 -9.06
C LEU A 704 102.54 -2.61 -7.87
N GLU A 705 102.02 -2.84 -6.66
CA GLU A 705 102.51 -2.29 -5.39
C GLU A 705 103.72 -3.07 -4.88
N ASN A 706 103.98 -4.25 -5.42
CA ASN A 706 105.18 -5.04 -5.14
C ASN A 706 106.42 -4.21 -5.53
N PRO A 707 107.22 -3.72 -4.55
CA PRO A 707 108.31 -2.80 -4.81
C PRO A 707 109.49 -3.43 -5.57
N GLN A 708 109.40 -4.72 -5.92
CA GLN A 708 110.38 -5.43 -6.76
C GLN A 708 110.13 -5.29 -8.27
N ASN A 709 109.03 -4.68 -8.70
CA ASN A 709 108.76 -4.40 -10.12
C ASN A 709 109.28 -3.01 -10.54
N GLU A 710 110.59 -2.92 -10.77
CA GLU A 710 111.28 -1.67 -11.13
C GLU A 710 110.89 -1.11 -12.52
N SER A 711 110.25 -1.90 -13.38
CA SER A 711 109.94 -1.53 -14.77
C SER A 711 108.64 -0.74 -14.96
N ARG A 712 107.89 -0.42 -13.89
CA ARG A 712 106.53 0.16 -14.04
C ARG A 712 106.13 1.31 -13.11
N CYS A 713 107.07 1.92 -12.39
CA CYS A 713 106.82 3.15 -11.61
C CYS A 713 107.30 4.40 -12.36
N ARG A 714 106.39 5.36 -12.63
CA ARG A 714 106.73 6.71 -13.11
C ARG A 714 106.15 7.73 -12.14
N ARG A 715 106.96 8.64 -11.58
CA ARG A 715 106.46 9.76 -10.78
C ARG A 715 105.63 10.69 -11.66
N VAL A 716 104.34 10.81 -11.37
CA VAL A 716 103.46 11.79 -12.03
C VAL A 716 103.41 13.04 -11.16
N GLY A 717 103.84 14.18 -11.70
CA GLY A 717 103.83 15.48 -11.02
C GLY A 717 102.57 16.28 -11.33
N GLY A 718 101.99 16.92 -10.31
CA GLY A 718 100.89 17.87 -10.41
C GLY A 718 100.31 18.19 -9.04
N ALA A 719 100.10 19.47 -8.71
CA ALA A 719 99.57 19.89 -7.41
C ALA A 719 98.07 19.58 -7.28
N TYR A 720 97.71 18.82 -6.26
CA TYR A 720 96.31 18.59 -5.88
C TYR A 720 95.66 19.91 -5.45
N PRO A 721 94.44 20.23 -5.90
CA PRO A 721 93.69 21.37 -5.37
C PRO A 721 93.52 21.17 -3.86
N SER A 722 93.82 22.22 -3.09
CA SER A 722 93.88 22.10 -1.64
C SER A 722 92.50 21.79 -1.06
N MET A 723 92.45 21.03 0.03
CA MET A 723 91.20 20.70 0.74
C MET A 723 90.35 21.95 1.05
N ALA A 724 90.98 23.11 1.22
CA ALA A 724 90.30 24.38 1.45
C ALA A 724 89.49 24.87 0.23
N GLU A 725 89.97 24.65 -0.99
CA GLU A 725 89.27 25.02 -2.23
C GLU A 725 88.06 24.10 -2.49
N LEU A 726 88.19 22.81 -2.16
CA LEU A 726 87.08 21.88 -2.20
C LEU A 726 86.02 22.21 -1.16
N GLN A 727 86.42 22.54 0.08
CA GLN A 727 85.52 22.94 1.15
C GLN A 727 84.81 24.26 0.85
N SER A 728 85.49 25.24 0.26
CA SER A 728 84.86 26.53 -0.12
C SER A 728 83.81 26.33 -1.21
N LYS A 729 84.11 25.50 -2.21
CA LYS A 729 83.17 25.15 -3.29
C LYS A 729 81.98 24.34 -2.77
N MET A 730 82.20 23.44 -1.82
CA MET A 730 81.13 22.68 -1.15
C MET A 730 80.20 23.62 -0.35
N LYS A 731 80.76 24.55 0.42
CA LYS A 731 79.97 25.54 1.19
C LYS A 731 79.17 26.48 0.29
N LEU A 732 79.75 26.88 -0.86
CA LEU A 732 79.06 27.70 -1.86
C LEU A 732 77.87 26.94 -2.48
N LEU A 733 78.09 25.67 -2.84
CA LEU A 733 77.03 24.82 -3.38
C LEU A 733 75.93 24.54 -2.36
N GLN A 734 76.28 24.34 -1.08
CA GLN A 734 75.31 24.18 0.00
C GLN A 734 74.46 25.44 0.22
N ARG A 735 75.07 26.63 0.18
CA ARG A 735 74.31 27.90 0.25
C ARG A 735 73.38 28.08 -0.94
N ASN A 736 73.84 27.79 -2.15
CA ASN A 736 73.00 27.90 -3.34
C ASN A 736 71.83 26.90 -3.30
N LEU A 737 72.06 25.69 -2.78
CA LEU A 737 71.03 24.67 -2.64
C LEU A 737 70.00 25.07 -1.58
N LEU A 738 70.43 25.60 -0.44
CA LEU A 738 69.54 26.15 0.58
C LEU A 738 68.69 27.31 0.04
N SER A 739 69.31 28.28 -0.64
CA SER A 739 68.57 29.40 -1.24
C SER A 739 67.55 28.93 -2.28
N LYS A 740 67.88 27.93 -3.10
CA LYS A 740 66.94 27.37 -4.08
C LYS A 740 65.82 26.57 -3.42
N SER A 741 66.11 25.86 -2.33
CA SER A 741 65.07 25.18 -1.55
C SER A 741 64.10 26.16 -0.88
N GLU A 742 64.58 27.30 -0.39
CA GLU A 742 63.72 28.37 0.14
C GLU A 742 62.84 29.02 -0.93
N GLU A 743 63.38 29.23 -2.14
CA GLU A 743 62.59 29.73 -3.28
C GLU A 743 61.51 28.73 -3.70
N CYS A 744 61.81 27.43 -3.76
CA CYS A 744 60.82 26.39 -4.03
C CYS A 744 59.72 26.35 -2.96
N MET A 745 60.08 26.40 -1.68
CA MET A 745 59.09 26.46 -0.58
C MET A 745 58.18 27.69 -0.69
N LYS A 746 58.71 28.88 -1.01
CA LYS A 746 57.90 30.08 -1.21
C LYS A 746 56.92 29.92 -2.37
N GLN A 747 57.34 29.27 -3.46
CA GLN A 747 56.47 28.99 -4.60
C GLN A 747 55.40 27.93 -4.26
N GLU A 748 55.73 26.91 -3.47
CA GLU A 748 54.78 25.90 -3.00
C GLU A 748 53.69 26.52 -2.10
N MET A 749 54.08 27.36 -1.13
CA MET A 749 53.12 28.08 -0.27
C MET A 749 52.18 28.97 -1.09
N ALA A 750 52.70 29.72 -2.07
CA ALA A 750 51.86 30.54 -2.96
C ALA A 750 50.91 29.68 -3.81
N LEU A 751 51.33 28.47 -4.21
CA LEU A 751 50.50 27.52 -4.93
C LEU A 751 49.36 26.97 -4.05
N GLU A 752 49.64 26.67 -2.79
CA GLU A 752 48.64 26.23 -1.81
C GLU A 752 47.60 27.32 -1.53
N GLU A 753 48.04 28.58 -1.34
CA GLU A 753 47.14 29.72 -1.18
C GLU A 753 46.22 29.90 -2.40
N LYS A 754 46.77 29.80 -3.62
CA LYS A 754 45.97 29.90 -4.86
C LYS A 754 45.00 28.73 -5.00
N ARG A 755 45.39 27.51 -4.64
CA ARG A 755 44.50 26.34 -4.64
C ARG A 755 43.36 26.51 -3.64
N ARG A 756 43.66 27.00 -2.43
CA ARG A 756 42.66 27.29 -1.41
C ARG A 756 41.66 28.35 -1.89
N LEU A 757 42.14 29.43 -2.51
CA LEU A 757 41.29 30.46 -3.09
C LEU A 757 40.38 29.90 -4.20
N VAL A 758 40.89 29.02 -5.06
CA VAL A 758 40.08 28.34 -6.09
C VAL A 758 39.01 27.45 -5.45
N MET A 759 39.33 26.72 -4.38
CA MET A 759 38.34 25.93 -3.64
C MET A 759 37.26 26.80 -3.00
N GLU A 760 37.65 27.92 -2.38
CA GLU A 760 36.72 28.88 -1.76
C GLU A 760 35.82 29.53 -2.83
N LEU A 761 36.37 29.93 -3.97
CA LEU A 761 35.59 30.47 -5.11
C LEU A 761 34.65 29.42 -5.71
N ASN A 762 35.10 28.18 -5.87
CA ASN A 762 34.24 27.09 -6.35
C ASN A 762 33.12 26.77 -5.35
N ALA A 763 33.40 26.81 -4.05
CA ALA A 763 32.38 26.63 -3.02
C ALA A 763 31.35 27.78 -3.01
N MET A 764 31.78 29.03 -3.24
CA MET A 764 30.87 30.15 -3.41
C MET A 764 30.05 30.05 -4.70
N ALA A 765 30.68 29.65 -5.82
CA ALA A 765 29.99 29.45 -7.09
C ALA A 765 28.95 28.32 -7.02
N ALA A 766 29.26 27.22 -6.31
CA ALA A 766 28.31 26.13 -6.07
C ALA A 766 27.12 26.54 -5.18
N ARG A 767 27.28 27.57 -4.34
CA ARG A 767 26.19 28.14 -3.53
C ARG A 767 25.33 29.14 -4.29
N GLN A 768 25.81 29.67 -5.41
CA GLN A 768 25.02 30.55 -6.24
C GLN A 768 24.09 29.71 -7.14
N PRO A 769 22.79 30.02 -7.19
CA PRO A 769 21.87 29.34 -8.09
C PRO A 769 22.32 29.56 -9.54
N GLY A 770 22.44 28.46 -10.31
CA GLY A 770 22.95 28.47 -11.67
C GLY A 770 22.08 29.27 -12.65
N ALA A 771 22.62 29.53 -13.86
CA ALA A 771 21.93 30.29 -14.91
C ALA A 771 20.54 29.73 -15.27
N GLU A 772 20.33 28.43 -15.08
CA GLU A 772 19.04 27.76 -15.27
C GLU A 772 17.97 28.26 -14.28
N VAL A 773 18.34 28.51 -13.03
CA VAL A 773 17.41 29.03 -12.01
C VAL A 773 17.03 30.48 -12.33
N ALA A 774 17.97 31.28 -12.84
CA ALA A 774 17.67 32.64 -13.30
C ALA A 774 16.73 32.64 -14.52
N GLN A 775 16.88 31.69 -15.44
CA GLN A 775 15.98 31.51 -16.58
C GLN A 775 14.59 31.04 -16.13
N GLN A 776 14.50 30.11 -15.17
CA GLN A 776 13.25 29.65 -14.58
C GLN A 776 12.52 30.78 -13.84
N LEU A 777 13.24 31.60 -13.06
CA LEU A 777 12.67 32.77 -12.39
C LEU A 777 12.12 33.80 -13.38
N ASN A 778 12.82 34.03 -14.50
CA ASN A 778 12.31 34.91 -15.55
C ASN A 778 11.07 34.34 -16.26
N ALA A 779 11.00 33.02 -16.45
CA ALA A 779 9.80 32.36 -16.98
C ALA A 779 8.62 32.50 -15.99
N TYR A 780 8.84 32.19 -14.71
CA TYR A 780 7.82 32.36 -13.68
C TYR A 780 7.36 33.81 -13.54
N HIS A 781 8.26 34.79 -13.64
CA HIS A 781 7.89 36.20 -13.60
C HIS A 781 6.98 36.58 -14.78
N LYS A 782 7.26 36.09 -15.99
CA LYS A 782 6.39 36.31 -17.17
C LYS A 782 5.03 35.63 -17.02
N ASP A 783 4.99 34.43 -16.44
CA ASP A 783 3.72 33.73 -16.20
C ASP A 783 2.89 34.41 -15.12
N LEU A 784 3.53 34.92 -14.07
CA LEU A 784 2.88 35.74 -13.04
C LEU A 784 2.28 37.01 -13.63
N GLN A 785 3.01 37.71 -14.52
CA GLN A 785 2.49 38.88 -15.23
C GLN A 785 1.26 38.55 -16.09
N LYS A 786 1.30 37.43 -16.85
CA LYS A 786 0.15 36.97 -17.64
C LYS A 786 -1.06 36.63 -16.76
N LYS A 787 -0.83 35.92 -15.64
CA LYS A 787 -1.90 35.57 -14.69
C LYS A 787 -2.50 36.81 -14.04
N ASN A 788 -1.68 37.80 -13.71
CA ASN A 788 -2.16 39.06 -13.14
C ASN A 788 -2.98 39.88 -14.15
N ALA A 789 -2.60 39.88 -15.44
CA ALA A 789 -3.40 40.46 -16.51
C ALA A 789 -4.76 39.75 -16.67
N GLN A 790 -4.77 38.41 -16.65
CA GLN A 790 -6.02 37.62 -16.68
C GLN A 790 -6.91 37.92 -15.47
N MET A 791 -6.33 38.06 -14.28
CA MET A 791 -7.06 38.42 -13.06
C MET A 791 -7.70 39.82 -13.18
N LYS A 792 -6.95 40.80 -13.69
CA LYS A 792 -7.49 42.15 -13.94
C LYS A 792 -8.64 42.14 -14.95
N GLN A 793 -8.52 41.35 -16.02
CA GLN A 793 -9.60 41.16 -16.98
C GLN A 793 -10.84 40.54 -16.31
N LYS A 794 -10.68 39.47 -15.53
CA LYS A 794 -11.79 38.83 -14.80
C LYS A 794 -12.42 39.74 -13.75
N ALA A 795 -11.62 40.54 -13.05
CA ALA A 795 -12.11 41.57 -12.14
C ALA A 795 -12.93 42.65 -12.87
N SER A 796 -12.50 43.06 -14.07
CA SER A 796 -13.26 44.00 -14.90
C SER A 796 -14.57 43.38 -15.41
N GLU A 797 -14.57 42.12 -15.85
CA GLU A 797 -15.78 41.38 -16.25
C GLU A 797 -16.76 41.27 -15.07
N LEU A 798 -16.27 40.93 -13.87
CA LEU A 798 -17.08 40.89 -12.65
C LEU A 798 -17.68 42.25 -12.33
N ASN A 799 -16.89 43.34 -12.38
CA ASN A 799 -17.40 44.69 -12.14
C ASN A 799 -18.48 45.09 -13.15
N MET A 800 -18.31 44.74 -14.43
CA MET A 800 -19.34 44.99 -15.46
C MET A 800 -20.63 44.21 -15.18
N THR A 801 -20.52 42.93 -14.79
CA THR A 801 -21.72 42.14 -14.43
C THR A 801 -22.40 42.67 -13.16
N ALA A 802 -21.63 43.14 -12.17
CA ALA A 802 -22.16 43.74 -10.96
C ALA A 802 -22.89 45.06 -11.26
N ALA A 803 -22.32 45.91 -12.12
CA ALA A 803 -22.97 47.13 -12.59
C ALA A 803 -24.27 46.81 -13.35
N HIS A 804 -24.25 45.82 -14.24
CA HIS A 804 -25.45 45.40 -14.98
C HIS A 804 -26.54 44.84 -14.06
N MET A 805 -26.17 44.05 -13.05
CA MET A 805 -27.12 43.59 -12.03
C MET A 805 -27.71 44.75 -11.21
N ALA A 806 -26.92 45.78 -10.91
CA ALA A 806 -27.41 46.97 -10.22
C ALA A 806 -28.41 47.77 -11.09
N GLU A 807 -28.14 47.91 -12.38
CA GLU A 807 -29.07 48.51 -13.35
C GLU A 807 -30.38 47.72 -13.44
N LEU A 808 -30.31 46.39 -13.55
CA LEU A 808 -31.50 45.54 -13.58
C LEU A 808 -32.30 45.65 -12.28
N ARG A 809 -31.65 45.68 -11.11
CA ARG A 809 -32.34 45.91 -9.82
C ARG A 809 -33.01 47.28 -9.78
N TYR A 810 -32.37 48.31 -10.31
CA TYR A 810 -32.97 49.64 -10.41
C TYR A 810 -34.18 49.64 -11.35
N GLN A 811 -34.10 48.99 -12.51
CA GLN A 811 -35.23 48.86 -13.45
C GLN A 811 -36.40 48.10 -12.81
N VAL A 812 -36.13 47.00 -12.09
CA VAL A 812 -37.15 46.27 -11.33
C VAL A 812 -37.80 47.19 -10.30
N ALA A 813 -37.03 47.94 -9.52
CA ALA A 813 -37.58 48.88 -8.54
C ALA A 813 -38.42 50.00 -9.19
N ARG A 814 -38.00 50.50 -10.35
CA ARG A 814 -38.76 51.50 -11.13
C ARG A 814 -40.10 50.94 -11.60
N LEU A 815 -40.10 49.73 -12.17
CA LEU A 815 -41.32 49.05 -12.62
C LEU A 815 -42.28 48.75 -11.46
N HIS A 816 -41.77 48.40 -10.28
CA HIS A 816 -42.61 48.24 -9.10
C HIS A 816 -43.28 49.56 -8.68
N ARG A 817 -42.56 50.69 -8.72
CA ARG A 817 -43.16 52.01 -8.46
C ARG A 817 -44.22 52.37 -9.50
N GLU A 818 -43.94 52.15 -10.78
CA GLU A 818 -44.93 52.37 -11.86
C GLU A 818 -46.17 51.48 -11.68
N LEU A 819 -46.00 50.23 -11.23
CA LEU A 819 -47.10 49.31 -10.91
C LEU A 819 -47.93 49.80 -9.71
N ASP A 820 -47.27 50.29 -8.66
CA ASP A 820 -47.96 50.80 -7.48
C ASP A 820 -48.71 52.11 -7.77
N GLU A 821 -48.14 53.01 -8.57
CA GLU A 821 -48.80 54.21 -9.06
C GLU A 821 -50.03 53.88 -9.93
N THR A 822 -49.93 52.88 -10.82
CA THR A 822 -51.07 52.45 -11.64
C THR A 822 -52.15 51.78 -10.80
N ARG A 823 -51.78 50.98 -9.78
CA ARG A 823 -52.72 50.44 -8.79
C ARG A 823 -53.43 51.56 -8.02
N GLN A 824 -52.72 52.57 -7.54
CA GLN A 824 -53.32 53.72 -6.86
C GLN A 824 -54.31 54.45 -7.76
N LYS A 825 -53.92 54.79 -8.99
CA LYS A 825 -54.82 55.42 -9.99
C LYS A 825 -56.06 54.56 -10.27
N TYR A 826 -55.92 53.23 -10.35
CA TYR A 826 -57.03 52.31 -10.53
C TYR A 826 -57.99 52.32 -9.32
N TYR A 827 -57.46 52.29 -8.09
CA TYR A 827 -58.29 52.36 -6.89
C TYR A 827 -59.00 53.70 -6.76
N GLU A 828 -58.33 54.81 -7.05
CA GLU A 828 -58.96 56.14 -7.09
C GLU A 828 -60.10 56.21 -8.10
N MET A 829 -59.90 55.64 -9.30
CA MET A 829 -60.93 55.58 -10.33
C MET A 829 -62.12 54.69 -9.90
N LYS A 830 -61.86 53.55 -9.25
CA LYS A 830 -62.90 52.67 -8.71
C LYS A 830 -63.71 53.35 -7.61
N VAL A 831 -63.06 54.09 -6.71
CA VAL A 831 -63.74 54.87 -5.66
C VAL A 831 -64.59 55.97 -6.30
N LYS A 832 -64.05 56.74 -7.25
CA LYS A 832 -64.83 57.74 -8.00
C LYS A 832 -66.07 57.14 -8.66
N ASN A 833 -65.92 56.01 -9.36
CA ASN A 833 -67.04 55.31 -9.99
C ASN A 833 -68.07 54.78 -8.98
N SER A 834 -67.64 54.30 -7.80
CA SER A 834 -68.56 53.90 -6.74
C SER A 834 -69.31 55.09 -6.13
N THR A 835 -68.66 56.25 -6.01
CA THR A 835 -69.31 57.48 -5.52
C THR A 835 -70.28 58.07 -6.55
N THR A 836 -70.00 57.97 -7.85
CA THR A 836 -70.95 58.39 -8.89
C THR A 836 -72.15 57.46 -8.96
N LEU A 837 -71.94 56.14 -8.85
CA LEU A 837 -73.04 55.16 -8.77
C LEU A 837 -73.90 55.33 -7.51
N ALA A 838 -73.29 55.67 -6.37
CA ALA A 838 -74.01 56.00 -5.14
C ALA A 838 -74.78 57.33 -5.26
N ALA A 839 -74.21 58.35 -5.92
CA ALA A 839 -74.89 59.62 -6.17
C ALA A 839 -76.10 59.47 -7.12
N GLU A 840 -76.00 58.61 -8.13
CA GLU A 840 -77.12 58.28 -9.04
C GLU A 840 -78.24 57.49 -8.35
N SER A 841 -77.95 56.76 -7.26
CA SER A 841 -78.96 56.06 -6.46
C SER A 841 -79.68 56.94 -5.43
N VAL A 842 -79.15 58.13 -5.10
CA VAL A 842 -79.76 59.08 -4.15
C VAL A 842 -80.65 60.12 -4.86
N THR A 843 -80.50 60.30 -6.18
CA THR A 843 -81.38 61.17 -7.00
C THR A 843 -82.65 60.48 -7.52
N ALA A 844 -82.91 59.22 -7.13
CA ALA A 844 -84.09 58.45 -7.50
C ALA A 844 -85.07 58.16 -6.32
N LEU A 845 -84.95 58.93 -5.24
CA LEU A 845 -85.92 59.07 -4.14
C LEU A 845 -86.23 60.55 -3.96
#